data_AF-A0A922XQP3-F1
#
_entry.id   AF-A0A922XQP3-F1
#
_cell.length_a   1.000
_cell.length_b   1.000
_cell.length_c   1.000
_cell.angle_alpha   90.00
_cell.angle_beta   90.00
_cell.angle_gamma   90.00
#
_symmetry.space_group_name_H-M   'P 1'
#
loop_
_entity.id
_entity.type
_entity.pdbx_description
1 polymer ?
#
loop_
_entity_poly.entity_id
_entity_poly.type
_entity_poly.pdbx_seq_one_letter_code
_entity_poly.pdbx_strand_id
1 'polypeptide(L)'
;MRIILFLFVRDFNPMPPALLFLRPVLLFCLTAFLTTRMVAQEAKVILTGNTSELKNPDLLFDAIHSYCGSHQQDILWVLNGDLFPEKWQEKEIHEWQSRVNHLLDTFPRLQVLLNQGDMDWDDTGKKGWKKIQALEKDLLKNKHARFHLFLQHGCPGPWTFEFTSSVKMVVINSQWWNHSHEKPIPSDGVCSIADTDIFIEELEGILDENDGKNVMVISHFPLESLGNYGGRFAATDYLFPPLAGSIRTGFHQNVGSSKDIHNNYFNAFRLKMQGVLQSYSSVIFSSGHEHNQSILKAGQNFYINSGALSDGDYTASSQRALLHSSRAGFIEVSYRSNGEVGYRLYDPSGGANKENLLMSSACSPIASTLVNTRVNTCIQKTTSADSDKGSEDHSANCTMAIAGEEYKSSAFKEFWLGRHYRRSWTVPVKVPYLNMDTTFGGLTAVGKGGGRQTTSLKFSSENGMEYVFRSVDKDPSKALGYELRGTIVSEFLKDQTTTQQPYGAMTVSYLMDKVHLLHATPELYVLPEHPRLGIFNADYKNLFGMLEVRPTDKMDKEKIFAGADHIEKSFKMFDKLYDDPSNKVDREEFARARMLDLWVGDWSKHEDNWKWAGFKTSGGELFRPVPRDRDHAFSRWDGLLPWLADREWAMPNGENFDYKIRGLKSLMWQARHLDRFVASELTKAQWIKAAKEIQNSITPADIEQAVRKMPEEIYEKDGKEIALKLNARINDLPLYAAQYYNLLAEEVEIVGTNEDEYFHLERKPDGSVLVTVYEYIKKLQQPDKTKVFYQRLFFPNETRELRLFGLNGEDQFVIEGTAGKSILVRIISGGGNDRVMDTSSVKGRKRNTLIYEKEKSTPVEVGSEGAWIKPKDNRFYQYDRANFKYNTYLP
;
A
#
# COMPACT_ATOMS: atom_id res chain seq x y z
N MET A 1 28.42 38.54 8.61
CA MET A 1 29.42 39.55 8.17
C MET A 1 29.35 40.77 9.09
N ARG A 2 30.37 41.64 9.11
CA ARG A 2 30.67 42.67 10.13
C ARG A 2 29.51 43.49 10.75
N ILE A 3 29.69 43.70 12.06
CA ILE A 3 29.27 44.81 12.95
C ILE A 3 29.08 46.18 12.25
N ILE A 4 28.12 46.98 12.74
CA ILE A 4 28.08 48.46 12.60
C ILE A 4 27.83 49.11 13.98
N LEU A 5 28.45 50.27 14.23
CA LEU A 5 28.41 51.05 15.49
C LEU A 5 28.79 52.53 15.19
N PHE A 6 28.37 53.49 16.03
CA PHE A 6 28.84 54.91 16.12
C PHE A 6 28.53 55.88 14.96
N LEU A 7 28.42 57.22 15.10
CA LEU A 7 28.28 58.19 16.23
C LEU A 7 26.94 58.99 16.04
N PHE A 8 26.51 60.13 16.63
CA PHE A 8 26.97 61.24 17.53
C PHE A 8 25.73 61.64 18.43
N VAL A 9 25.70 62.42 19.53
CA VAL A 9 26.32 63.70 20.00
C VAL A 9 25.66 64.94 19.30
N ARG A 10 25.07 65.96 19.97
CA ARG A 10 25.40 66.62 21.27
C ARG A 10 24.25 67.43 21.96
N ASP A 11 24.32 67.53 23.30
CA ASP A 11 23.83 68.52 24.32
C ASP A 11 22.71 69.58 24.02
N PHE A 12 21.72 69.73 24.92
CA PHE A 12 21.54 70.91 25.85
C PHE A 12 20.33 70.76 26.85
N ASN A 13 20.29 71.62 27.88
CA ASN A 13 19.44 71.65 29.11
C ASN A 13 18.25 72.68 29.04
N PRO A 14 17.33 72.85 30.04
CA PRO A 14 16.80 71.99 31.13
C PRO A 14 15.23 72.07 31.35
N MET A 15 14.77 71.51 32.50
CA MET A 15 13.45 71.53 33.21
C MET A 15 12.77 72.92 33.49
N PRO A 16 11.53 73.05 34.09
CA PRO A 16 10.54 72.05 34.57
C PRO A 16 9.04 72.30 34.12
N PRO A 17 7.94 72.44 34.94
CA PRO A 17 6.74 71.57 34.74
C PRO A 17 5.34 72.26 34.65
N ALA A 18 4.35 71.59 34.05
CA ALA A 18 2.92 71.97 34.17
C ALA A 18 1.93 70.79 34.07
N LEU A 19 0.76 71.00 34.68
CA LEU A 19 -0.43 70.16 34.86
C LEU A 19 -0.81 69.20 33.70
N LEU A 20 -1.07 67.91 33.97
CA LEU A 20 -2.38 67.35 34.40
C LEU A 20 -3.53 67.54 33.38
N PHE A 21 -3.75 66.53 32.52
CA PHE A 21 -5.07 65.95 32.20
C PHE A 21 -4.90 64.60 31.44
N LEU A 22 -5.99 63.84 31.26
CA LEU A 22 -6.11 62.64 30.39
C LEU A 22 -5.31 61.37 30.77
N ARG A 23 -5.47 60.90 32.01
CA ARG A 23 -5.92 59.50 32.21
C ARG A 23 -7.46 59.59 32.24
N PRO A 24 -8.24 58.90 31.37
CA PRO A 24 -8.10 57.47 31.09
C PRO A 24 -8.42 57.05 29.62
N VAL A 25 -7.43 56.62 28.84
CA VAL A 25 -7.67 55.94 27.53
C VAL A 25 -6.81 54.68 27.36
N LEU A 26 -5.50 54.76 27.64
CA LEU A 26 -4.55 53.64 27.37
C LEU A 26 -4.82 52.35 28.16
N LEU A 27 -5.61 52.37 29.24
CA LEU A 27 -5.85 51.16 30.06
C LEU A 27 -6.92 50.22 29.48
N PHE A 28 -7.64 50.62 28.43
CA PHE A 28 -8.64 49.77 27.77
C PHE A 28 -8.11 49.02 26.53
N CYS A 29 -6.97 49.45 25.98
CA CYS A 29 -6.34 48.77 24.83
C CYS A 29 -5.34 47.67 25.24
N LEU A 30 -4.72 47.75 26.42
CA LEU A 30 -3.80 46.70 26.91
C LEU A 30 -4.52 45.49 27.56
N THR A 31 -5.77 45.65 27.98
CA THR A 31 -6.58 44.56 28.58
C THR A 31 -7.33 43.75 27.52
N ALA A 32 -7.57 44.31 26.34
CA ALA A 32 -8.19 43.60 25.21
C ALA A 32 -7.23 42.66 24.45
N PHE A 33 -5.91 42.85 24.59
CA PHE A 33 -4.88 42.10 23.85
C PHE A 33 -4.22 40.94 24.63
N LEU A 34 -4.73 40.62 25.83
CA LEU A 34 -4.21 39.54 26.68
C LEU A 34 -5.25 38.45 27.01
N THR A 35 -6.43 38.49 26.38
CA THR A 35 -7.47 37.44 26.49
C THR A 35 -7.84 36.79 25.17
N THR A 36 -7.07 37.02 24.10
CA THR A 36 -6.84 35.97 23.10
C THR A 36 -6.13 34.80 23.78
N ARG A 37 -6.92 33.90 24.40
CA ARG A 37 -6.50 32.52 24.56
C ARG A 37 -5.94 32.07 23.22
N MET A 38 -4.80 31.39 23.21
CA MET A 38 -4.52 30.46 22.13
C MET A 38 -5.62 29.39 22.21
N VAL A 39 -6.69 29.59 21.45
CA VAL A 39 -7.62 28.52 21.12
C VAL A 39 -6.78 27.53 20.34
N ALA A 40 -6.36 26.46 21.01
CA ALA A 40 -5.78 25.29 20.38
C ALA A 40 -6.65 24.98 19.16
N GLN A 41 -6.08 25.04 17.94
CA GLN A 41 -6.89 24.93 16.72
C GLN A 41 -7.58 23.56 16.73
N GLU A 42 -8.89 23.59 16.99
CA GLU A 42 -9.75 22.42 17.03
C GLU A 42 -10.31 22.22 15.63
N ALA A 43 -10.04 21.05 15.05
CA ALA A 43 -10.60 20.64 13.78
C ALA A 43 -11.74 19.67 14.04
N LYS A 44 -12.88 19.86 13.36
CA LYS A 44 -14.09 19.06 13.57
C LYS A 44 -14.50 18.31 12.31
N VAL A 45 -14.86 17.05 12.47
CA VAL A 45 -15.39 16.20 11.39
C VAL A 45 -16.77 15.71 11.80
N ILE A 46 -17.77 15.95 10.95
CA ILE A 46 -19.16 15.56 11.19
C ILE A 46 -19.50 14.43 10.23
N LEU A 47 -20.06 13.35 10.76
CA LEU A 47 -20.25 12.09 10.04
C LEU A 47 -21.74 11.85 9.79
N THR A 48 -22.13 11.68 8.51
CA THR A 48 -23.48 11.34 8.07
C THR A 48 -23.46 10.37 6.89
N GLY A 49 -24.57 9.69 6.62
CA GLY A 49 -24.77 8.79 5.48
C GLY A 49 -26.26 8.47 5.29
N ASN A 50 -26.60 7.73 4.24
CA ASN A 50 -27.95 7.25 3.93
C ASN A 50 -28.97 8.41 3.77
N THR A 51 -28.48 9.51 3.19
CA THR A 51 -29.24 10.75 3.00
C THR A 51 -30.31 10.65 1.90
N SER A 52 -30.23 9.63 1.05
CA SER A 52 -31.22 9.26 0.03
C SER A 52 -32.61 8.92 0.60
N GLU A 53 -32.68 8.37 1.82
CA GLU A 53 -33.92 7.91 2.47
C GLU A 53 -34.59 8.96 3.37
N LEU A 54 -34.05 10.19 3.41
CA LEU A 54 -34.59 11.28 4.23
C LEU A 54 -36.02 11.64 3.81
N LYS A 55 -37.00 11.28 4.65
CA LYS A 55 -38.42 11.66 4.51
C LYS A 55 -38.64 13.17 4.33
N ASN A 56 -37.72 13.98 4.86
CA ASN A 56 -37.58 15.39 4.55
C ASN A 56 -36.11 15.71 4.21
N PRO A 57 -35.77 15.97 2.94
CA PRO A 57 -34.41 16.36 2.54
C PRO A 57 -33.89 17.64 3.21
N ASP A 58 -34.77 18.54 3.66
CA ASP A 58 -34.36 19.79 4.32
C ASP A 58 -33.60 19.53 5.63
N LEU A 59 -33.87 18.42 6.31
CA LEU A 59 -33.26 18.04 7.59
C LEU A 59 -31.73 18.05 7.55
N LEU A 60 -31.13 17.63 6.42
CA LEU A 60 -29.68 17.67 6.22
C LEU A 60 -29.15 19.10 6.23
N PHE A 61 -29.81 20.01 5.50
CA PHE A 61 -29.39 21.39 5.33
C PHE A 61 -29.62 22.20 6.62
N ASP A 62 -30.73 21.95 7.31
CA ASP A 62 -31.05 22.54 8.61
C ASP A 62 -30.04 22.10 9.69
N ALA A 63 -29.67 20.81 9.71
CA ALA A 63 -28.65 20.29 10.61
C ALA A 63 -27.27 20.93 10.36
N ILE A 64 -26.83 21.04 9.10
CA ILE A 64 -25.58 21.72 8.74
C ILE A 64 -25.63 23.20 9.14
N HIS A 65 -26.73 23.90 8.86
CA HIS A 65 -26.87 25.33 9.16
C HIS A 65 -26.90 25.61 10.68
N SER A 66 -27.68 24.83 11.45
CA SER A 66 -27.73 24.91 12.92
C SER A 66 -26.35 24.63 13.54
N TYR A 67 -25.67 23.60 13.05
CA TYR A 67 -24.35 23.22 13.52
C TYR A 67 -23.28 24.28 13.19
N CYS A 68 -23.23 24.77 11.95
CA CYS A 68 -22.21 25.74 11.53
C CYS A 68 -22.46 27.14 12.13
N GLY A 69 -23.73 27.53 12.32
CA GLY A 69 -24.08 28.78 13.01
C GLY A 69 -23.68 28.83 14.49
N SER A 70 -23.46 27.67 15.12
CA SER A 70 -23.06 27.55 16.53
C SER A 70 -21.57 27.28 16.76
N HIS A 71 -20.78 27.13 15.69
CA HIS A 71 -19.35 26.78 15.76
C HIS A 71 -18.44 27.77 15.01
N GLN A 72 -17.16 27.82 15.39
CA GLN A 72 -16.14 28.71 14.81
C GLN A 72 -14.83 27.99 14.48
N GLN A 73 -14.81 26.67 14.63
CA GLN A 73 -13.75 25.76 14.22
C GLN A 73 -13.71 25.59 12.69
N ASP A 74 -12.66 24.95 12.18
CA ASP A 74 -12.67 24.38 10.83
C ASP A 74 -13.52 23.10 10.84
N ILE A 75 -14.46 22.97 9.90
CA ILE A 75 -15.50 21.92 9.89
C ILE A 75 -15.46 21.15 8.57
N LEU A 76 -15.32 19.84 8.64
CA LEU A 76 -15.54 18.92 7.51
C LEU A 76 -16.86 18.17 7.73
N TRP A 77 -17.85 18.38 6.87
CA TRP A 77 -19.06 17.56 6.87
C TRP A 77 -18.91 16.42 5.86
N VAL A 78 -19.02 15.19 6.34
CA VAL A 78 -18.86 13.96 5.55
C VAL A 78 -20.23 13.36 5.24
N LEU A 79 -20.52 13.26 3.95
CA LEU A 79 -21.63 12.52 3.36
C LEU A 79 -21.08 11.18 2.88
N ASN A 80 -21.30 10.11 3.63
CA ASN A 80 -20.63 8.82 3.41
C ASN A 80 -21.50 7.84 2.63
N GLY A 81 -21.77 8.16 1.37
CA GLY A 81 -22.58 7.36 0.45
C GLY A 81 -24.08 7.54 0.59
N ASP A 82 -24.78 7.05 -0.43
CA ASP A 82 -26.24 7.00 -0.57
C ASP A 82 -26.85 8.41 -0.49
N LEU A 83 -26.57 9.18 -1.53
CA LEU A 83 -26.94 10.59 -1.61
C LEU A 83 -28.32 10.82 -2.21
N PHE A 84 -28.67 10.04 -3.22
CA PHE A 84 -29.92 10.12 -3.96
C PHE A 84 -30.63 8.76 -3.97
N PRO A 85 -31.98 8.72 -4.03
CA PRO A 85 -32.72 7.46 -4.13
C PRO A 85 -32.37 6.72 -5.43
N GLU A 86 -32.74 5.43 -5.54
CA GLU A 86 -32.44 4.51 -6.66
C GLU A 86 -32.57 5.15 -8.06
N LYS A 87 -33.51 6.10 -8.23
CA LYS A 87 -33.78 6.86 -9.45
C LYS A 87 -33.77 8.36 -9.13
N TRP A 88 -32.95 9.11 -9.85
CA TRP A 88 -32.85 10.57 -9.79
C TRP A 88 -32.99 11.20 -11.18
N GLN A 89 -33.26 12.50 -11.20
CA GLN A 89 -33.24 13.38 -12.38
C GLN A 89 -32.08 14.37 -12.26
N GLU A 90 -31.48 14.79 -13.38
CA GLU A 90 -30.36 15.76 -13.39
C GLU A 90 -30.73 17.05 -12.61
N LYS A 91 -31.98 17.50 -12.71
CA LYS A 91 -32.51 18.67 -11.99
C LYS A 91 -32.41 18.53 -10.47
N GLU A 92 -32.64 17.35 -9.92
CA GLU A 92 -32.61 17.09 -8.48
C GLU A 92 -31.17 17.17 -7.94
N ILE A 93 -30.19 16.70 -8.73
CA ILE A 93 -28.76 16.87 -8.45
C ILE A 93 -28.39 18.36 -8.43
N HIS A 94 -28.78 19.13 -9.45
CA HIS A 94 -28.51 20.58 -9.52
C HIS A 94 -29.13 21.35 -8.35
N GLU A 95 -30.37 21.02 -7.96
CA GLU A 95 -31.05 21.68 -6.84
C GLU A 95 -30.40 21.34 -5.49
N TRP A 96 -30.05 20.07 -5.27
CA TRP A 96 -29.28 19.64 -4.09
C TRP A 96 -27.91 20.34 -4.01
N GLN A 97 -27.17 20.36 -5.12
CA GLN A 97 -25.84 20.96 -5.20
C GLN A 97 -25.86 22.48 -5.02
N SER A 98 -26.87 23.17 -5.56
CA SER A 98 -27.08 24.60 -5.34
C SER A 98 -27.22 24.94 -3.84
N ARG A 99 -27.93 24.10 -3.08
CA ARG A 99 -28.07 24.27 -1.62
C ARG A 99 -26.76 24.00 -0.87
N VAL A 100 -25.97 23.02 -1.31
CA VAL A 100 -24.63 22.76 -0.72
C VAL A 100 -23.66 23.91 -1.02
N ASN A 101 -23.64 24.43 -2.24
CA ASN A 101 -22.87 25.61 -2.60
C ASN A 101 -23.28 26.81 -1.72
N HIS A 102 -24.58 27.06 -1.54
CA HIS A 102 -25.07 28.14 -0.69
C HIS A 102 -24.66 28.00 0.79
N LEU A 103 -24.66 26.79 1.36
CA LEU A 103 -24.12 26.54 2.70
C LEU A 103 -22.63 26.82 2.78
N LEU A 104 -21.86 26.42 1.76
CA LEU A 104 -20.42 26.67 1.70
C LEU A 104 -20.13 28.18 1.59
N ASP A 105 -20.85 28.93 0.77
CA ASP A 105 -20.75 30.39 0.66
C ASP A 105 -21.10 31.09 1.98
N THR A 106 -22.13 30.60 2.68
CA THR A 106 -22.59 31.13 3.98
C THR A 106 -21.61 30.86 5.11
N PHE A 107 -20.91 29.72 5.10
CA PHE A 107 -19.99 29.29 6.15
C PHE A 107 -18.55 29.11 5.61
N PRO A 108 -17.68 30.13 5.66
CA PRO A 108 -16.33 30.07 5.05
C PRO A 108 -15.40 28.97 5.59
N ARG A 109 -15.63 28.49 6.82
CA ARG A 109 -14.84 27.41 7.46
C ARG A 109 -15.43 26.01 7.24
N LEU A 110 -16.60 25.91 6.61
CA LEU A 110 -17.20 24.64 6.21
C LEU A 110 -16.51 24.11 4.96
N GLN A 111 -16.24 22.81 4.97
CA GLN A 111 -15.91 22.00 3.81
C GLN A 111 -16.85 20.80 3.80
N VAL A 112 -17.27 20.33 2.62
CA VAL A 112 -18.14 19.16 2.47
C VAL A 112 -17.37 18.09 1.69
N LEU A 113 -17.45 16.83 2.14
CA LEU A 113 -16.84 15.67 1.49
C LEU A 113 -17.91 14.64 1.19
N LEU A 114 -17.98 14.18 -0.06
CA LEU A 114 -18.88 13.11 -0.50
C LEU A 114 -18.09 11.86 -0.89
N ASN A 115 -18.46 10.72 -0.29
CA ASN A 115 -18.07 9.37 -0.69
C ASN A 115 -19.31 8.62 -1.27
N GLN A 116 -19.11 7.44 -1.86
CA GLN A 116 -20.14 6.64 -2.53
C GLN A 116 -20.59 5.40 -1.74
N GLY A 117 -21.90 5.11 -1.78
CA GLY A 117 -22.57 3.97 -1.15
C GLY A 117 -23.13 2.96 -2.16
N ASP A 118 -23.91 1.98 -1.70
CA ASP A 118 -24.38 0.90 -2.58
C ASP A 118 -25.62 1.28 -3.43
N MET A 119 -26.47 2.21 -3.01
CA MET A 119 -27.58 2.71 -3.85
C MET A 119 -27.08 3.61 -4.99
N ASP A 120 -26.02 4.39 -4.73
CA ASP A 120 -25.29 5.15 -5.76
C ASP A 120 -24.76 4.18 -6.86
N TRP A 121 -24.37 2.96 -6.46
CA TRP A 121 -23.93 1.83 -7.30
C TRP A 121 -25.04 0.86 -7.73
N ASP A 122 -26.31 1.32 -7.78
CA ASP A 122 -27.44 0.55 -8.31
C ASP A 122 -27.79 -0.71 -7.48
N ASP A 123 -27.52 -0.69 -6.17
CA ASP A 123 -27.66 -1.82 -5.23
C ASP A 123 -26.84 -3.06 -5.64
N THR A 124 -25.69 -2.82 -6.31
CA THR A 124 -24.86 -3.84 -7.00
C THR A 124 -25.44 -4.32 -8.35
N GLY A 125 -26.38 -3.56 -8.91
CA GLY A 125 -26.98 -3.78 -10.22
C GLY A 125 -26.01 -3.59 -11.40
N LYS A 126 -26.36 -4.17 -12.54
CA LYS A 126 -25.51 -4.24 -13.75
C LYS A 126 -25.17 -2.89 -14.40
N LYS A 127 -25.73 -1.78 -13.88
CA LYS A 127 -25.44 -0.43 -14.35
C LYS A 127 -24.66 0.41 -13.33
N GLY A 128 -24.31 -0.14 -12.15
CA GLY A 128 -23.70 0.60 -11.04
C GLY A 128 -22.54 1.52 -11.44
N TRP A 129 -21.53 1.00 -12.14
CA TRP A 129 -20.42 1.83 -12.60
C TRP A 129 -20.86 2.97 -13.54
N LYS A 130 -21.74 2.70 -14.51
CA LYS A 130 -22.26 3.72 -15.46
C LYS A 130 -23.19 4.73 -14.76
N LYS A 131 -23.85 4.33 -13.67
CA LYS A 131 -24.66 5.18 -12.79
C LYS A 131 -23.78 6.15 -12.00
N ILE A 132 -22.66 5.68 -11.46
CA ILE A 132 -21.64 6.52 -10.80
C ILE A 132 -20.97 7.50 -11.78
N GLN A 133 -20.59 7.05 -12.98
CA GLN A 133 -20.04 7.93 -14.01
C GLN A 133 -21.00 9.06 -14.41
N ALA A 134 -22.31 8.78 -14.46
CA ALA A 134 -23.33 9.81 -14.69
C ALA A 134 -23.47 10.77 -13.50
N LEU A 135 -23.58 10.25 -12.27
CA LEU A 135 -23.67 11.03 -11.04
C LEU A 135 -22.49 11.99 -10.86
N GLU A 136 -21.27 11.51 -11.14
CA GLU A 136 -20.05 12.33 -11.09
C GLU A 136 -20.03 13.42 -12.16
N LYS A 137 -20.38 13.07 -13.41
CA LYS A 137 -20.47 14.03 -14.50
C LYS A 137 -21.45 15.17 -14.19
N ASP A 138 -22.51 14.89 -13.45
CA ASP A 138 -23.49 15.89 -13.05
C ASP A 138 -22.98 16.72 -11.85
N LEU A 139 -22.48 16.08 -10.79
CA LEU A 139 -21.91 16.77 -9.60
C LEU A 139 -20.63 17.57 -9.86
N LEU A 140 -19.93 17.32 -10.97
CA LEU A 140 -18.78 18.15 -11.40
C LEU A 140 -19.23 19.49 -12.01
N LYS A 141 -20.47 19.62 -12.50
CA LYS A 141 -21.01 20.89 -12.98
C LYS A 141 -21.15 21.86 -11.80
N ASN A 142 -20.68 23.10 -11.94
CA ASN A 142 -20.82 24.15 -10.91
C ASN A 142 -20.31 23.77 -9.49
N LYS A 143 -19.35 22.85 -9.40
CA LYS A 143 -18.77 22.37 -8.13
C LYS A 143 -17.98 23.45 -7.41
N HIS A 144 -18.47 23.89 -6.24
CA HIS A 144 -17.75 24.84 -5.38
C HIS A 144 -16.42 24.24 -4.85
N ALA A 145 -15.38 25.07 -4.70
CA ALA A 145 -14.01 24.60 -4.42
C ALA A 145 -13.82 23.87 -3.07
N ARG A 146 -14.65 24.17 -2.06
CA ARG A 146 -14.68 23.47 -0.75
C ARG A 146 -15.66 22.28 -0.70
N PHE A 147 -16.20 21.85 -1.84
CA PHE A 147 -16.93 20.59 -1.98
C PHE A 147 -15.99 19.55 -2.61
N HIS A 148 -15.70 18.48 -1.89
CA HIS A 148 -14.73 17.43 -2.23
C HIS A 148 -15.47 16.15 -2.64
N LEU A 149 -15.14 15.62 -3.81
CA LEU A 149 -15.92 14.58 -4.49
C LEU A 149 -15.07 13.33 -4.71
N PHE A 150 -15.43 12.23 -4.03
CA PHE A 150 -14.72 10.95 -4.09
C PHE A 150 -15.55 9.87 -4.79
N LEU A 151 -16.10 10.22 -5.97
CA LEU A 151 -16.69 9.26 -6.91
C LEU A 151 -15.58 8.66 -7.78
N GLN A 152 -14.71 9.49 -8.36
CA GLN A 152 -13.43 9.15 -8.96
C GLN A 152 -13.59 8.02 -10.00
N HIS A 153 -14.52 8.23 -10.92
CA HIS A 153 -14.92 7.31 -11.99
C HIS A 153 -15.34 5.90 -11.51
N GLY A 154 -15.63 5.76 -10.21
CA GLY A 154 -15.96 4.50 -9.55
C GLY A 154 -14.75 3.67 -9.12
N CYS A 155 -13.52 4.19 -9.14
CA CYS A 155 -12.34 3.47 -8.64
C CYS A 155 -12.44 3.09 -7.15
N PRO A 156 -11.64 2.13 -6.64
CA PRO A 156 -11.69 1.71 -5.23
C PRO A 156 -11.05 2.71 -4.24
N GLY A 157 -10.14 3.57 -4.71
CA GLY A 157 -9.22 4.34 -3.86
C GLY A 157 -7.95 3.52 -3.52
N PRO A 158 -7.21 3.83 -2.43
CA PRO A 158 -7.50 4.87 -1.43
C PRO A 158 -7.05 6.26 -1.87
N TRP A 159 -7.84 7.30 -1.56
CA TRP A 159 -7.46 8.70 -1.84
C TRP A 159 -7.19 9.48 -0.57
N THR A 160 -6.14 10.31 -0.55
CA THR A 160 -5.84 11.17 0.62
C THR A 160 -6.40 12.57 0.45
N PHE A 161 -7.02 13.11 1.51
CA PHE A 161 -7.42 14.51 1.61
C PHE A 161 -6.84 15.12 2.89
N GLU A 162 -6.14 16.24 2.76
CA GLU A 162 -5.59 16.97 3.91
C GLU A 162 -6.60 18.02 4.38
N PHE A 163 -7.34 17.70 5.43
CA PHE A 163 -8.33 18.61 6.01
C PHE A 163 -7.65 19.73 6.82
N THR A 164 -6.66 19.36 7.64
CA THR A 164 -5.73 20.29 8.29
C THR A 164 -4.34 19.69 8.35
N SER A 165 -3.33 20.49 8.68
CA SER A 165 -1.93 20.02 8.86
C SER A 165 -1.76 18.88 9.88
N SER A 166 -2.75 18.67 10.76
CA SER A 166 -2.75 17.63 11.81
C SER A 166 -3.80 16.53 11.62
N VAL A 167 -4.61 16.58 10.55
CA VAL A 167 -5.69 15.61 10.29
C VAL A 167 -5.77 15.28 8.79
N LYS A 168 -5.45 14.02 8.47
CA LYS A 168 -5.59 13.44 7.11
C LYS A 168 -6.82 12.54 7.04
N MET A 169 -7.61 12.70 5.99
CA MET A 169 -8.66 11.75 5.60
C MET A 169 -8.13 10.78 4.55
N VAL A 170 -8.56 9.53 4.62
CA VAL A 170 -8.28 8.50 3.61
C VAL A 170 -9.62 7.94 3.14
N VAL A 171 -10.06 8.31 1.94
CA VAL A 171 -11.37 7.93 1.41
C VAL A 171 -11.26 6.64 0.59
N ILE A 172 -12.21 5.74 0.79
CA ILE A 172 -12.28 4.40 0.21
C ILE A 172 -13.68 4.18 -0.36
N ASN A 173 -13.73 3.75 -1.62
CA ASN A 173 -14.94 3.18 -2.21
C ASN A 173 -15.03 1.70 -1.83
N SER A 174 -15.63 1.43 -0.67
CA SER A 174 -15.90 0.06 -0.20
C SER A 174 -16.80 -0.73 -1.13
N GLN A 175 -17.69 -0.04 -1.86
CA GLN A 175 -18.68 -0.67 -2.72
C GLN A 175 -18.06 -1.27 -3.98
N TRP A 176 -16.93 -0.75 -4.48
CA TRP A 176 -16.17 -1.40 -5.56
C TRP A 176 -15.82 -2.87 -5.22
N TRP A 177 -15.40 -3.13 -3.98
CA TRP A 177 -15.03 -4.48 -3.52
C TRP A 177 -16.23 -5.43 -3.43
N ASN A 178 -17.36 -4.89 -3.01
CA ASN A 178 -18.65 -5.59 -2.94
C ASN A 178 -19.27 -5.83 -4.34
N HIS A 179 -18.97 -4.97 -5.31
CA HIS A 179 -19.61 -4.98 -6.62
C HIS A 179 -19.24 -6.22 -7.45
N SER A 180 -20.25 -7.01 -7.81
CA SER A 180 -20.10 -8.30 -8.53
C SER A 180 -20.26 -8.20 -10.05
N HIS A 181 -20.35 -7.00 -10.60
CA HIS A 181 -20.57 -6.74 -12.03
C HIS A 181 -19.48 -5.82 -12.61
N GLU A 182 -19.73 -5.23 -13.77
CA GLU A 182 -18.76 -4.40 -14.51
C GLU A 182 -18.37 -3.15 -13.71
N LYS A 183 -17.06 -3.00 -13.45
CA LYS A 183 -16.43 -1.96 -12.61
C LYS A 183 -15.00 -1.72 -13.12
N PRO A 184 -14.41 -0.53 -12.88
CA PRO A 184 -13.17 -0.14 -13.55
C PRO A 184 -11.96 -0.88 -12.98
N ILE A 185 -10.98 -1.16 -13.85
CA ILE A 185 -9.68 -1.79 -13.55
C ILE A 185 -8.52 -1.06 -14.28
N PRO A 186 -7.23 -1.31 -13.94
CA PRO A 186 -6.09 -0.64 -14.58
C PRO A 186 -6.00 -0.77 -16.10
N SER A 187 -6.46 -1.88 -16.69
CA SER A 187 -6.50 -2.03 -18.15
C SER A 187 -7.56 -1.16 -18.84
N ASP A 188 -8.41 -0.47 -18.08
CA ASP A 188 -9.42 0.44 -18.62
C ASP A 188 -8.91 1.91 -18.66
N GLY A 189 -7.65 2.17 -18.28
CA GLY A 189 -7.08 3.52 -18.19
C GLY A 189 -7.68 4.44 -17.13
N VAL A 190 -8.58 3.94 -16.28
CA VAL A 190 -9.40 4.74 -15.35
C VAL A 190 -8.91 4.67 -13.89
N CYS A 191 -8.28 3.57 -13.46
CA CYS A 191 -7.86 3.36 -12.06
C CYS A 191 -6.49 2.71 -11.95
N SER A 192 -5.59 3.24 -11.11
CA SER A 192 -4.31 2.58 -10.77
C SER A 192 -4.46 1.26 -9.98
N ILE A 193 -5.61 1.04 -9.34
CA ILE A 193 -5.80 -0.08 -8.38
C ILE A 193 -7.09 -0.85 -8.69
N ALA A 194 -6.98 -2.18 -8.77
CA ALA A 194 -8.10 -3.13 -8.74
C ALA A 194 -7.76 -4.44 -8.02
N ASP A 195 -6.64 -4.51 -7.29
CA ASP A 195 -6.23 -5.69 -6.54
C ASP A 195 -6.18 -5.42 -5.03
N THR A 196 -6.50 -6.45 -4.25
CA THR A 196 -6.66 -6.40 -2.80
C THR A 196 -5.33 -6.41 -2.04
N ASP A 197 -4.22 -6.84 -2.66
CA ASP A 197 -2.87 -6.68 -2.12
C ASP A 197 -2.35 -5.27 -2.43
N ILE A 198 -2.42 -4.82 -3.68
CA ILE A 198 -1.99 -3.46 -4.09
C ILE A 198 -2.74 -2.36 -3.29
N PHE A 199 -4.06 -2.48 -3.12
CA PHE A 199 -4.84 -1.53 -2.32
C PHE A 199 -4.35 -1.45 -0.87
N ILE A 200 -4.00 -2.60 -0.28
CA ILE A 200 -3.53 -2.69 1.10
C ILE A 200 -2.11 -2.11 1.22
N GLU A 201 -1.20 -2.42 0.29
CA GLU A 201 0.15 -1.85 0.26
C GLU A 201 0.12 -0.31 0.16
N GLU A 202 -0.82 0.28 -0.61
CA GLU A 202 -1.01 1.74 -0.63
C GLU A 202 -1.66 2.29 0.64
N LEU A 203 -2.63 1.61 1.23
CA LEU A 203 -3.20 2.05 2.52
C LEU A 203 -2.14 2.00 3.63
N GLU A 204 -1.35 0.94 3.70
CA GLU A 204 -0.21 0.82 4.62
C GLU A 204 0.80 1.93 4.36
N GLY A 205 1.17 2.20 3.10
CA GLY A 205 2.02 3.33 2.73
C GLY A 205 1.48 4.69 3.17
N ILE A 206 0.19 4.97 2.95
CA ILE A 206 -0.46 6.21 3.39
C ILE A 206 -0.44 6.34 4.92
N LEU A 207 -0.69 5.25 5.66
CA LEU A 207 -0.58 5.23 7.12
C LEU A 207 0.87 5.44 7.59
N ASP A 208 1.84 4.87 6.87
CA ASP A 208 3.27 4.98 7.16
C ASP A 208 3.83 6.39 6.87
N GLU A 209 3.32 7.06 5.84
CA GLU A 209 3.78 8.38 5.38
C GLU A 209 3.14 9.55 6.16
N ASN A 210 2.06 9.29 6.91
CA ASN A 210 1.31 10.29 7.68
C ASN A 210 1.44 10.13 9.20
N ASP A 211 2.55 9.56 9.69
CA ASP A 211 2.91 9.67 11.11
C ASP A 211 3.11 11.15 11.49
N GLY A 212 2.82 11.50 12.74
CA GLY A 212 2.68 12.88 13.20
C GLY A 212 1.29 13.49 12.95
N LYS A 213 0.41 12.84 12.17
CA LYS A 213 -0.97 13.29 11.90
C LYS A 213 -2.01 12.29 12.40
N ASN A 214 -3.17 12.82 12.81
CA ASN A 214 -4.38 12.00 12.97
C ASN A 214 -4.82 11.47 11.61
N VAL A 215 -5.28 10.22 11.55
CA VAL A 215 -5.80 9.62 10.33
C VAL A 215 -7.21 9.07 10.56
N MET A 216 -8.15 9.52 9.71
CA MET A 216 -9.50 8.97 9.62
C MET A 216 -9.71 8.35 8.24
N VAL A 217 -10.02 7.06 8.23
CA VAL A 217 -10.44 6.31 7.04
C VAL A 217 -11.95 6.47 6.87
N ILE A 218 -12.41 6.84 5.67
CA ILE A 218 -13.81 7.05 5.32
C ILE A 218 -14.21 6.00 4.28
N SER A 219 -15.22 5.19 4.57
CA SER A 219 -15.67 4.04 3.77
C SER A 219 -17.17 3.91 3.97
N HIS A 220 -18.00 3.68 2.96
CA HIS A 220 -19.45 3.58 3.21
C HIS A 220 -19.79 2.35 4.06
N PHE A 221 -19.28 1.16 3.71
CA PHE A 221 -19.47 -0.06 4.49
C PHE A 221 -18.58 -0.12 5.75
N PRO A 222 -19.11 -0.62 6.88
CA PRO A 222 -18.32 -0.90 8.09
C PRO A 222 -17.45 -2.16 7.98
N LEU A 223 -16.31 -2.16 8.68
CA LEU A 223 -15.51 -3.39 8.89
C LEU A 223 -16.09 -4.30 9.98
N GLU A 224 -16.71 -3.71 11.00
CA GLU A 224 -17.51 -4.39 12.03
C GLU A 224 -18.76 -3.56 12.31
N SER A 225 -19.90 -4.20 12.51
CA SER A 225 -21.16 -3.53 12.83
C SER A 225 -21.85 -4.14 14.05
N LEU A 226 -22.65 -3.31 14.72
CA LEU A 226 -23.59 -3.67 15.78
C LEU A 226 -25.06 -3.76 15.30
N GLY A 227 -25.34 -3.46 14.03
CA GLY A 227 -26.69 -3.47 13.46
C GLY A 227 -26.99 -4.67 12.55
N ASN A 228 -28.07 -4.54 11.78
CA ASN A 228 -28.71 -5.63 11.03
C ASN A 228 -27.78 -6.22 9.94
N TYR A 229 -27.11 -5.37 9.16
CA TYR A 229 -26.18 -5.77 8.11
C TYR A 229 -24.85 -6.34 8.66
N GLY A 230 -24.57 -6.06 9.94
CA GLY A 230 -23.59 -6.74 10.79
C GLY A 230 -24.06 -8.08 11.37
N GLY A 231 -25.24 -8.58 10.96
CA GLY A 231 -25.83 -9.80 11.48
C GLY A 231 -26.37 -9.68 12.92
N ARG A 232 -26.62 -8.47 13.42
CA ARG A 232 -27.10 -8.23 14.79
C ARG A 232 -28.56 -7.80 14.77
N PHE A 233 -29.43 -8.68 15.24
CA PHE A 233 -30.87 -8.51 15.22
C PHE A 233 -31.47 -8.49 16.64
N ALA A 234 -32.68 -7.92 16.79
CA ALA A 234 -33.40 -7.96 18.04
C ALA A 234 -33.94 -9.37 18.33
N ALA A 235 -34.24 -9.68 19.59
CA ALA A 235 -34.77 -10.99 19.98
C ALA A 235 -36.09 -11.36 19.25
N THR A 236 -36.84 -10.35 18.81
CA THR A 236 -38.07 -10.49 18.00
C THR A 236 -37.81 -11.02 16.60
N ASP A 237 -36.71 -10.67 15.95
CA ASP A 237 -36.41 -11.06 14.55
C ASP A 237 -36.17 -12.56 14.38
N TYR A 238 -35.65 -13.23 15.42
CA TYR A 238 -35.47 -14.68 15.42
C TYR A 238 -36.82 -15.42 15.56
N LEU A 239 -37.79 -14.79 16.23
CA LEU A 239 -39.09 -15.37 16.56
C LEU A 239 -40.18 -15.05 15.53
N PHE A 240 -40.05 -13.95 14.78
CA PHE A 240 -41.06 -13.48 13.84
C PHE A 240 -40.50 -13.25 12.42
N PRO A 241 -41.14 -13.81 11.37
CA PRO A 241 -42.20 -14.82 11.43
C PRO A 241 -41.71 -16.16 12.04
N PRO A 242 -42.57 -16.95 12.70
CA PRO A 242 -42.16 -18.19 13.36
C PRO A 242 -41.40 -19.16 12.45
N LEU A 243 -40.33 -19.76 12.97
CA LEU A 243 -39.31 -20.56 12.27
C LEU A 243 -38.51 -19.80 11.19
N ALA A 244 -39.17 -19.08 10.29
CA ALA A 244 -38.55 -18.38 9.18
C ALA A 244 -37.72 -17.16 9.59
N GLY A 245 -38.02 -16.49 10.72
CA GLY A 245 -37.23 -15.39 11.28
C GLY A 245 -35.81 -15.83 11.69
N SER A 246 -35.70 -16.99 12.35
CA SER A 246 -34.40 -17.61 12.68
C SER A 246 -33.61 -18.02 11.42
N ILE A 247 -34.29 -18.44 10.36
CA ILE A 247 -33.64 -18.74 9.06
C ILE A 247 -33.15 -17.45 8.38
N ARG A 248 -33.97 -16.38 8.38
CA ARG A 248 -33.61 -15.07 7.82
C ARG A 248 -32.40 -14.47 8.53
N THR A 249 -32.45 -14.37 9.86
CA THR A 249 -31.35 -13.84 10.68
C THR A 249 -30.08 -14.68 10.52
N GLY A 250 -30.19 -16.01 10.52
CA GLY A 250 -29.08 -16.92 10.23
C GLY A 250 -28.47 -16.74 8.84
N PHE A 251 -29.27 -16.43 7.82
CA PHE A 251 -28.77 -16.10 6.47
C PHE A 251 -27.93 -14.82 6.46
N HIS A 252 -28.44 -13.71 7.01
CA HIS A 252 -27.71 -12.44 7.11
C HIS A 252 -26.43 -12.54 7.95
N GLN A 253 -26.43 -13.42 8.96
CA GLN A 253 -25.26 -13.67 9.83
C GLN A 253 -24.12 -14.46 9.17
N ASN A 254 -24.41 -15.31 8.17
CA ASN A 254 -23.43 -16.32 7.70
C ASN A 254 -23.24 -16.37 6.17
N VAL A 255 -24.15 -15.79 5.38
CA VAL A 255 -24.12 -15.83 3.90
C VAL A 255 -24.29 -14.44 3.31
N GLY A 256 -25.31 -13.71 3.75
CA GLY A 256 -25.55 -12.32 3.39
C GLY A 256 -26.13 -12.08 1.98
N SER A 257 -26.81 -10.94 1.86
CA SER A 257 -27.10 -10.23 0.61
C SER A 257 -25.93 -9.27 0.26
N SER A 258 -26.05 -8.51 -0.83
CA SER A 258 -25.08 -7.45 -1.16
C SER A 258 -24.98 -6.35 -0.09
N LYS A 259 -25.97 -6.17 0.79
CA LYS A 259 -25.90 -5.21 1.91
C LYS A 259 -25.21 -5.78 3.16
N ASP A 260 -25.14 -7.09 3.31
CA ASP A 260 -24.57 -7.70 4.52
C ASP A 260 -23.03 -7.81 4.45
N ILE A 261 -22.32 -7.39 5.50
CA ILE A 261 -20.85 -7.32 5.50
C ILE A 261 -20.14 -8.69 5.46
N HIS A 262 -20.90 -9.77 5.62
CA HIS A 262 -20.42 -11.15 5.57
C HIS A 262 -20.44 -11.76 4.16
N ASN A 263 -20.95 -11.05 3.16
CA ASN A 263 -21.13 -11.59 1.81
C ASN A 263 -19.81 -11.95 1.10
N ASN A 264 -19.90 -12.90 0.16
CA ASN A 264 -18.75 -13.51 -0.51
C ASN A 264 -17.83 -12.54 -1.28
N TYR A 265 -18.30 -11.34 -1.68
CA TYR A 265 -17.48 -10.35 -2.38
C TYR A 265 -16.76 -9.43 -1.39
N PHE A 266 -17.50 -8.77 -0.48
CA PHE A 266 -16.92 -7.80 0.44
C PHE A 266 -16.08 -8.44 1.57
N ASN A 267 -16.45 -9.64 2.04
CA ASN A 267 -15.87 -10.23 3.26
C ASN A 267 -14.35 -10.49 3.17
N ALA A 268 -13.83 -10.81 1.98
CA ALA A 268 -12.39 -11.02 1.78
C ALA A 268 -11.59 -9.72 1.99
N PHE A 269 -12.02 -8.61 1.36
CA PHE A 269 -11.46 -7.28 1.57
C PHE A 269 -11.62 -6.84 3.02
N ARG A 270 -12.82 -7.03 3.61
CA ARG A 270 -13.16 -6.66 4.99
C ARG A 270 -12.22 -7.27 6.02
N LEU A 271 -12.03 -8.58 5.98
CA LEU A 271 -11.15 -9.31 6.90
C LEU A 271 -9.68 -8.88 6.74
N LYS A 272 -9.24 -8.62 5.51
CA LYS A 272 -7.89 -8.17 5.22
C LYS A 272 -7.63 -6.76 5.76
N MET A 273 -8.55 -5.82 5.52
CA MET A 273 -8.55 -4.48 6.11
C MET A 273 -8.50 -4.51 7.64
N GLN A 274 -9.32 -5.35 8.30
CA GLN A 274 -9.27 -5.53 9.75
C GLN A 274 -7.89 -6.03 10.22
N GLY A 275 -7.33 -7.05 9.57
CA GLY A 275 -6.03 -7.63 9.93
C GLY A 275 -4.86 -6.65 9.75
N VAL A 276 -4.94 -5.76 8.76
CA VAL A 276 -3.95 -4.70 8.48
C VAL A 276 -4.08 -3.58 9.50
N LEU A 277 -5.27 -3.00 9.68
CA LEU A 277 -5.49 -1.89 10.62
C LEU A 277 -5.13 -2.27 12.07
N GLN A 278 -5.25 -3.54 12.47
CA GLN A 278 -4.77 -4.04 13.78
C GLN A 278 -3.26 -3.87 14.02
N SER A 279 -2.46 -3.72 12.96
CA SER A 279 -1.01 -3.45 13.06
C SER A 279 -0.71 -1.97 13.39
N TYR A 280 -1.67 -1.08 13.12
CA TYR A 280 -1.60 0.35 13.38
C TYR A 280 -2.36 0.71 14.66
N SER A 281 -2.03 1.86 15.23
CA SER A 281 -2.66 2.41 16.42
C SER A 281 -3.14 3.85 16.19
N SER A 282 -4.17 4.25 16.92
CA SER A 282 -4.76 5.61 16.88
C SER A 282 -5.33 6.01 15.51
N VAL A 283 -5.77 5.05 14.70
CA VAL A 283 -6.57 5.26 13.48
C VAL A 283 -8.06 5.25 13.83
N ILE A 284 -8.84 6.08 13.13
CA ILE A 284 -10.31 6.01 13.15
C ILE A 284 -10.80 5.51 11.80
N PHE A 285 -11.77 4.60 11.78
CA PHE A 285 -12.49 4.16 10.57
C PHE A 285 -13.94 4.61 10.70
N SER A 286 -14.52 5.20 9.65
CA SER A 286 -15.87 5.75 9.65
C SER A 286 -16.74 5.15 8.55
N SER A 287 -17.96 4.73 8.91
CA SER A 287 -18.97 4.14 8.03
C SER A 287 -20.33 4.84 8.07
N GLY A 288 -21.10 4.65 7.00
CA GLY A 288 -22.46 5.18 6.81
C GLY A 288 -23.53 4.10 6.70
N HIS A 289 -23.24 2.97 6.05
CA HIS A 289 -24.23 1.97 5.59
C HIS A 289 -25.25 1.46 6.63
N GLU A 290 -24.91 1.43 7.92
CA GLU A 290 -25.84 0.96 8.95
C GLU A 290 -26.73 2.09 9.47
N HIS A 291 -28.04 1.86 9.55
CA HIS A 291 -29.03 2.87 9.94
C HIS A 291 -29.06 3.07 11.47
N ASN A 292 -27.89 3.19 12.12
CA ASN A 292 -27.76 3.45 13.56
C ASN A 292 -26.48 4.26 13.88
N GLN A 293 -26.37 4.70 15.14
CA GLN A 293 -25.26 5.49 15.65
C GLN A 293 -24.40 4.63 16.60
N SER A 294 -23.16 4.32 16.23
CA SER A 294 -22.28 3.47 17.05
C SER A 294 -20.79 3.81 16.97
N ILE A 295 -20.06 3.49 18.05
CA ILE A 295 -18.60 3.63 18.16
C ILE A 295 -18.05 2.39 18.88
N LEU A 296 -17.25 1.60 18.17
CA LEU A 296 -16.56 0.41 18.63
C LEU A 296 -15.07 0.68 18.84
N LYS A 297 -14.50 0.15 19.93
CA LYS A 297 -13.04 -0.04 20.06
C LYS A 297 -12.62 -1.32 19.33
N ALA A 298 -11.61 -1.19 18.46
CA ALA A 298 -11.03 -2.27 17.67
C ALA A 298 -9.51 -2.30 17.91
N GLY A 299 -9.07 -3.04 18.92
CA GLY A 299 -7.66 -3.04 19.36
C GLY A 299 -7.22 -1.65 19.86
N GLN A 300 -6.31 -1.02 19.11
CA GLN A 300 -5.83 0.35 19.35
C GLN A 300 -6.47 1.39 18.42
N ASN A 301 -7.58 1.06 17.78
CA ASN A 301 -8.30 1.91 16.82
C ASN A 301 -9.79 2.03 17.20
N PHE A 302 -10.51 2.93 16.54
CA PHE A 302 -11.96 3.08 16.70
C PHE A 302 -12.70 2.98 15.37
N TYR A 303 -13.78 2.21 15.35
CA TYR A 303 -14.69 2.12 14.20
C TYR A 303 -15.99 2.85 14.57
N ILE A 304 -16.43 3.77 13.73
CA ILE A 304 -17.57 4.67 13.96
C ILE A 304 -18.59 4.46 12.84
N ASN A 305 -19.87 4.30 13.16
CA ASN A 305 -20.95 4.34 12.18
C ASN A 305 -21.92 5.48 12.49
N SER A 306 -22.24 6.30 11.48
CA SER A 306 -23.24 7.37 11.58
C SER A 306 -24.11 7.43 10.32
N GLY A 307 -25.13 6.56 10.28
CA GLY A 307 -26.04 6.41 9.14
C GLY A 307 -27.52 6.63 9.45
N ALA A 308 -27.84 7.20 10.62
CA ALA A 308 -29.21 7.39 11.10
C ALA A 308 -29.50 8.89 11.30
N LEU A 309 -29.79 9.63 10.22
CA LEU A 309 -30.03 11.09 10.32
C LEU A 309 -31.51 11.45 10.59
N SER A 310 -32.50 10.74 10.01
CA SER A 310 -33.93 10.96 10.30
C SER A 310 -34.57 9.85 11.15
N ASP A 311 -34.19 8.61 10.90
CA ASP A 311 -34.73 7.40 11.50
C ASP A 311 -33.58 6.49 11.94
N GLY A 312 -33.85 5.53 12.84
CA GLY A 312 -32.80 4.68 13.41
C GLY A 312 -33.27 3.26 13.73
N ASP A 313 -32.53 2.29 13.22
CA ASP A 313 -32.73 0.85 13.35
C ASP A 313 -32.06 0.26 14.60
N TYR A 314 -32.36 -1.02 14.85
CA TYR A 314 -31.76 -1.79 15.93
C TYR A 314 -30.22 -1.77 15.90
N THR A 315 -29.62 -1.67 17.09
CA THR A 315 -28.18 -1.81 17.29
C THR A 315 -27.91 -2.54 18.62
N ALA A 316 -27.06 -3.56 18.58
CA ALA A 316 -26.76 -4.41 19.71
C ALA A 316 -25.77 -3.74 20.68
N SER A 317 -25.88 -4.09 21.96
CA SER A 317 -24.88 -3.69 22.96
C SER A 317 -23.61 -4.57 22.85
N SER A 318 -22.46 -4.00 23.21
CA SER A 318 -21.17 -4.70 23.23
C SER A 318 -20.25 -4.09 24.28
N GLN A 319 -19.43 -4.90 24.95
CA GLN A 319 -18.40 -4.42 25.89
C GLN A 319 -17.32 -3.56 25.20
N ARG A 320 -17.21 -3.64 23.86
CA ARG A 320 -16.32 -2.78 23.05
C ARG A 320 -16.99 -1.47 22.59
N ALA A 321 -18.28 -1.26 22.86
CA ALA A 321 -19.02 -0.11 22.36
C ALA A 321 -18.96 1.09 23.32
N LEU A 322 -18.32 2.17 22.90
CA LEU A 322 -18.38 3.48 23.58
C LEU A 322 -19.74 4.15 23.31
N LEU A 323 -20.30 3.91 22.11
CA LEU A 323 -21.64 4.32 21.71
C LEU A 323 -22.35 3.18 20.99
N HIS A 324 -23.63 3.01 21.28
CA HIS A 324 -24.62 2.30 20.48
C HIS A 324 -25.96 3.01 20.71
N SER A 325 -26.67 3.39 19.65
CA SER A 325 -27.90 4.18 19.71
C SER A 325 -28.73 4.01 18.43
N SER A 326 -29.98 3.60 18.60
CA SER A 326 -31.03 3.60 17.56
C SER A 326 -31.76 4.94 17.43
N ARG A 327 -31.22 6.03 18.01
CA ARG A 327 -31.77 7.38 17.83
C ARG A 327 -31.18 8.03 16.58
N ALA A 328 -32.04 8.75 15.86
CA ALA A 328 -31.63 9.67 14.80
C ALA A 328 -30.67 10.76 15.34
N GLY A 329 -29.73 11.20 14.50
CA GLY A 329 -28.67 12.12 14.88
C GLY A 329 -27.44 12.04 13.98
N PHE A 330 -26.32 12.58 14.45
CA PHE A 330 -25.03 12.50 13.77
C PHE A 330 -23.86 12.57 14.76
N ILE A 331 -22.69 12.06 14.37
CA ILE A 331 -21.48 12.04 15.22
C ILE A 331 -20.50 13.13 14.79
N GLU A 332 -20.13 13.99 15.72
CA GLU A 332 -18.92 14.82 15.66
C GLU A 332 -17.73 14.01 16.18
N VAL A 333 -16.60 14.09 15.47
CA VAL A 333 -15.25 13.79 15.99
C VAL A 333 -14.46 15.10 16.04
N SER A 334 -13.88 15.41 17.19
CA SER A 334 -13.09 16.62 17.42
C SER A 334 -11.62 16.29 17.68
N TYR A 335 -10.73 16.98 16.96
CA TYR A 335 -9.28 16.82 17.04
C TYR A 335 -8.65 18.07 17.65
N ARG A 336 -7.80 17.90 18.67
CA ARG A 336 -7.06 18.99 19.31
C ARG A 336 -5.58 18.97 18.95
N SER A 337 -4.97 20.15 18.90
CA SER A 337 -3.52 20.32 18.65
C SER A 337 -2.59 19.62 19.67
N ASN A 338 -3.08 19.20 20.84
CA ASN A 338 -2.33 18.37 21.80
C ASN A 338 -2.38 16.87 21.48
N GLY A 339 -3.11 16.44 20.45
CA GLY A 339 -3.31 15.03 20.11
C GLY A 339 -4.50 14.36 20.81
N GLU A 340 -5.28 15.06 21.64
CA GLU A 340 -6.56 14.51 22.13
C GLU A 340 -7.57 14.39 20.99
N VAL A 341 -8.37 13.33 21.03
CA VAL A 341 -9.48 13.10 20.09
C VAL A 341 -10.74 12.76 20.87
N GLY A 342 -11.79 13.56 20.70
CA GLY A 342 -13.09 13.39 21.33
C GLY A 342 -14.18 13.03 20.32
N TYR A 343 -15.32 12.55 20.83
CA TYR A 343 -16.55 12.40 20.05
C TYR A 343 -17.75 13.01 20.77
N ARG A 344 -18.76 13.42 19.99
CA ARG A 344 -20.06 13.86 20.49
C ARG A 344 -21.18 13.40 19.56
N LEU A 345 -22.23 12.80 20.12
CA LEU A 345 -23.48 12.49 19.42
C LEU A 345 -24.41 13.70 19.52
N TYR A 346 -24.87 14.17 18.37
CA TYR A 346 -25.90 15.19 18.22
C TYR A 346 -27.24 14.57 17.80
N ASP A 347 -28.35 15.18 18.21
CA ASP A 347 -29.65 14.98 17.55
C ASP A 347 -29.76 15.84 16.27
N PRO A 348 -30.73 15.57 15.37
CA PRO A 348 -30.82 16.26 14.09
C PRO A 348 -31.09 17.78 14.19
N SER A 349 -31.57 18.28 15.33
CA SER A 349 -31.73 19.72 15.57
C SER A 349 -30.47 20.42 16.10
N GLY A 350 -29.42 19.65 16.43
CA GLY A 350 -28.14 20.18 16.95
C GLY A 350 -27.99 20.11 18.47
N GLY A 351 -28.84 19.38 19.19
CA GLY A 351 -28.69 19.12 20.62
C GLY A 351 -27.64 18.04 20.92
N ALA A 352 -26.71 18.33 21.83
CA ALA A 352 -25.67 17.39 22.24
C ALA A 352 -26.22 16.35 23.24
N ASN A 353 -26.21 15.07 22.87
CA ASN A 353 -26.84 13.99 23.63
C ASN A 353 -25.85 13.09 24.40
N LYS A 354 -24.60 12.95 23.94
CA LYS A 354 -23.52 12.21 24.63
C LYS A 354 -22.17 12.67 24.12
N GLU A 355 -21.17 12.79 25.00
CA GLU A 355 -19.77 13.06 24.63
C GLU A 355 -18.80 12.22 25.46
N ASN A 356 -17.62 11.92 24.91
CA ASN A 356 -16.49 11.34 25.64
C ASN A 356 -15.18 11.49 24.83
N LEU A 357 -14.04 11.18 25.45
CA LEU A 357 -12.78 10.99 24.73
C LEU A 357 -12.73 9.63 24.01
N LEU A 358 -12.17 9.62 22.80
CA LEU A 358 -11.66 8.43 22.13
C LEU A 358 -10.19 8.22 22.52
N MET A 359 -9.40 9.29 22.49
CA MET A 359 -7.95 9.26 22.72
C MET A 359 -7.48 10.44 23.57
N SER A 360 -6.57 10.17 24.50
CA SER A 360 -5.83 11.16 25.29
C SER A 360 -4.50 11.54 24.63
N SER A 361 -3.97 12.71 24.97
CA SER A 361 -2.69 13.20 24.44
C SER A 361 -1.52 12.28 24.79
N ALA A 362 -0.57 12.12 23.85
CA ALA A 362 0.74 11.50 24.10
C ALA A 362 1.50 12.15 25.28
N CYS A 363 1.30 13.45 25.52
CA CYS A 363 2.02 14.21 26.56
C CYS A 363 1.32 14.19 27.92
N SER A 364 0.03 13.84 27.95
CA SER A 364 -0.83 13.80 29.14
C SER A 364 -1.74 12.57 29.09
N PRO A 365 -1.18 11.35 29.15
CA PRO A 365 -1.96 10.11 29.01
C PRO A 365 -2.95 9.95 30.16
N ILE A 366 -4.21 9.68 29.85
CA ILE A 366 -5.29 9.53 30.83
C ILE A 366 -5.52 8.04 31.08
N ALA A 367 -5.40 7.60 32.33
CA ALA A 367 -5.63 6.21 32.71
C ALA A 367 -7.00 5.71 32.20
N SER A 368 -7.06 4.46 31.73
CA SER A 368 -8.19 3.80 31.04
C SER A 368 -8.62 4.37 29.67
N THR A 369 -8.14 5.56 29.28
CA THR A 369 -8.31 6.08 27.91
C THR A 369 -7.20 5.51 27.01
N LEU A 370 -7.43 5.40 25.70
CA LEU A 370 -6.34 5.11 24.76
C LEU A 370 -5.42 6.35 24.66
N VAL A 371 -4.14 6.16 24.40
CA VAL A 371 -3.21 7.26 24.08
C VAL A 371 -3.13 7.44 22.57
N ASN A 372 -3.15 8.68 22.08
CA ASN A 372 -2.88 8.97 20.68
C ASN A 372 -1.38 8.83 20.39
N THR A 373 -1.01 7.71 19.79
CA THR A 373 0.38 7.36 19.45
C THR A 373 0.85 7.97 18.13
N ARG A 374 -0.07 8.47 17.29
CA ARG A 374 0.26 9.07 15.99
C ARG A 374 0.61 10.55 16.08
N VAL A 375 0.09 11.27 17.09
CA VAL A 375 0.33 12.71 17.27
C VAL A 375 1.11 12.95 18.57
N ASN A 376 2.44 12.91 18.47
CA ASN A 376 3.36 13.17 19.57
C ASN A 376 3.95 14.59 19.47
N THR A 377 3.28 15.58 20.07
CA THR A 377 3.75 16.97 20.13
C THR A 377 4.76 17.25 21.25
N CYS A 378 5.15 16.22 22.03
CA CYS A 378 6.07 16.37 23.16
C CYS A 378 7.53 16.42 22.70
N ILE A 379 7.89 15.63 21.67
CA ILE A 379 9.26 15.54 21.13
C ILE A 379 9.79 16.91 20.65
N GLN A 380 8.91 17.79 20.13
CA GLN A 380 9.32 19.14 19.69
C GLN A 380 9.65 20.12 20.83
N LYS A 381 9.47 19.74 22.11
CA LYS A 381 9.80 20.60 23.25
C LYS A 381 11.20 20.41 23.81
N THR A 382 11.89 19.32 23.45
CA THR A 382 13.30 19.08 23.79
C THR A 382 14.21 19.99 22.97
N THR A 383 14.21 21.27 23.31
CA THR A 383 15.23 22.23 22.86
C THR A 383 16.57 21.95 23.55
N SER A 384 17.66 22.45 22.95
CA SER A 384 19.06 22.04 23.17
C SER A 384 19.69 22.36 24.54
N ALA A 385 18.90 22.40 25.62
CA ALA A 385 19.32 22.75 26.98
C ALA A 385 19.17 21.60 27.99
N ASP A 386 18.33 20.59 27.72
CA ASP A 386 18.14 19.41 28.60
C ASP A 386 18.96 18.17 28.18
N SER A 387 19.69 18.21 27.05
CA SER A 387 20.62 17.14 26.65
C SER A 387 21.82 16.99 27.59
N ASP A 388 22.07 17.96 28.46
CA ASP A 388 23.22 18.01 29.39
C ASP A 388 22.97 17.23 30.71
N LYS A 389 21.89 16.43 30.78
CA LYS A 389 21.48 15.69 31.99
C LYS A 389 21.03 14.25 31.74
N GLY A 390 22.00 13.37 31.59
CA GLY A 390 21.85 11.98 32.06
C GLY A 390 21.47 10.92 31.03
N SER A 391 21.81 11.10 29.76
CA SER A 391 22.23 9.93 28.97
C SER A 391 23.58 9.43 29.50
N GLU A 392 23.74 8.13 29.68
CA GLU A 392 25.08 7.55 29.79
C GLU A 392 25.75 7.63 28.41
N ASP A 393 27.06 7.94 28.37
CA ASP A 393 27.79 8.00 27.10
C ASP A 393 28.06 6.60 26.54
N HIS A 394 27.04 6.07 25.86
CA HIS A 394 27.11 4.81 25.14
C HIS A 394 27.84 4.94 23.79
N SER A 395 28.29 6.14 23.37
CA SER A 395 28.78 6.40 22.01
C SER A 395 30.01 5.59 21.59
N ALA A 396 30.88 5.25 22.56
CA ALA A 396 32.07 4.44 22.36
C ALA A 396 31.91 2.98 22.85
N ASN A 397 30.76 2.63 23.42
CA ASN A 397 30.56 1.37 24.13
C ASN A 397 29.80 0.36 23.25
N CYS A 398 30.47 -0.73 22.88
CA CYS A 398 29.77 -1.91 22.35
C CYS A 398 29.15 -2.71 23.50
N THR A 399 27.98 -3.30 23.24
CA THR A 399 27.30 -4.25 24.11
C THR A 399 27.31 -5.65 23.49
N MET A 400 26.85 -6.66 24.25
CA MET A 400 26.60 -8.00 23.74
C MET A 400 25.09 -8.18 23.52
N ALA A 401 24.67 -8.37 22.28
CA ALA A 401 23.27 -8.62 21.92
C ALA A 401 23.06 -10.07 21.48
N ILE A 402 21.85 -10.61 21.69
CA ILE A 402 21.45 -11.94 21.20
C ILE A 402 20.28 -11.72 20.23
N ALA A 403 20.31 -12.35 19.05
CA ALA A 403 19.29 -12.15 18.02
C ALA A 403 17.91 -12.72 18.40
N GLY A 404 17.87 -13.82 19.15
CA GLY A 404 16.66 -14.34 19.78
C GLY A 404 17.00 -15.47 20.76
N GLU A 405 16.98 -15.17 22.06
CA GLU A 405 17.35 -16.12 23.12
C GLU A 405 16.33 -17.25 23.29
N GLU A 406 15.05 -16.98 22.98
CA GLU A 406 13.95 -17.95 22.99
C GLU A 406 14.13 -19.11 22.01
N TYR A 407 15.05 -18.96 21.03
CA TYR A 407 15.35 -19.97 20.03
C TYR A 407 16.31 -21.06 20.49
N LYS A 408 16.70 -21.07 21.78
CA LYS A 408 17.36 -22.21 22.43
C LYS A 408 16.48 -23.46 22.31
N SER A 409 17.07 -24.56 21.85
CA SER A 409 16.35 -25.78 21.44
C SER A 409 17.00 -27.04 22.01
N SER A 410 16.25 -28.14 22.02
CA SER A 410 16.74 -29.48 22.42
C SER A 410 16.90 -30.37 21.19
N ALA A 411 17.78 -31.38 21.26
CA ALA A 411 18.03 -32.30 20.15
C ALA A 411 16.76 -33.01 19.62
N PHE A 412 15.74 -33.20 20.47
CA PHE A 412 14.43 -33.72 20.05
C PHE A 412 13.66 -32.69 19.21
N LYS A 413 13.57 -31.44 19.68
CA LYS A 413 12.94 -30.35 18.91
C LYS A 413 13.70 -30.10 17.60
N GLU A 414 15.04 -30.18 17.62
CA GLU A 414 15.88 -30.07 16.42
C GLU A 414 15.62 -31.17 15.37
N PHE A 415 15.25 -32.38 15.79
CA PHE A 415 14.96 -33.48 14.86
C PHE A 415 13.67 -33.23 14.06
N TRP A 416 12.61 -32.77 14.74
CA TRP A 416 11.30 -32.51 14.11
C TRP A 416 11.23 -31.16 13.41
N LEU A 417 11.77 -30.10 14.01
CA LEU A 417 11.68 -28.69 13.58
C LEU A 417 13.02 -28.11 13.12
N GLY A 418 13.96 -28.96 12.74
CA GLY A 418 15.28 -28.60 12.19
C GLY A 418 16.25 -28.02 13.20
N ARG A 419 17.52 -27.92 12.81
CA ARG A 419 18.51 -27.08 13.51
C ARG A 419 18.39 -25.63 13.06
N HIS A 420 18.14 -25.43 11.77
CA HIS A 420 18.07 -24.14 11.11
C HIS A 420 19.31 -23.28 11.45
N TYR A 421 19.16 -21.98 11.64
CA TYR A 421 20.24 -21.10 12.10
C TYR A 421 20.22 -20.84 13.62
N ARG A 422 19.58 -21.71 14.43
CA ARG A 422 19.41 -21.47 15.89
C ARG A 422 20.71 -21.17 16.65
N ARG A 423 21.87 -21.60 16.13
CA ARG A 423 23.20 -21.22 16.63
C ARG A 423 23.52 -19.74 16.37
N SER A 424 23.32 -19.25 15.15
CA SER A 424 23.43 -17.81 14.84
C SER A 424 22.44 -16.95 15.61
N TRP A 425 21.23 -17.47 15.89
CA TRP A 425 20.19 -16.76 16.66
C TRP A 425 20.51 -16.63 18.17
N THR A 426 21.20 -17.61 18.76
CA THR A 426 21.39 -17.71 20.23
C THR A 426 22.81 -17.39 20.72
N VAL A 427 23.76 -17.14 19.83
CA VAL A 427 25.11 -16.66 20.16
C VAL A 427 25.07 -15.15 20.45
N PRO A 428 25.62 -14.68 21.59
CA PRO A 428 25.83 -13.25 21.81
C PRO A 428 26.87 -12.70 20.84
N VAL A 429 26.56 -11.56 20.21
CA VAL A 429 27.43 -10.84 19.27
C VAL A 429 27.76 -9.45 19.80
N LYS A 430 29.00 -8.99 19.58
CA LYS A 430 29.46 -7.66 19.99
C LYS A 430 29.00 -6.59 19.00
N VAL A 431 28.18 -5.64 19.45
CA VAL A 431 27.54 -4.62 18.59
C VAL A 431 27.51 -3.23 19.25
N PRO A 432 27.58 -2.12 18.49
CA PRO A 432 27.48 -0.77 19.04
C PRO A 432 26.06 -0.44 19.51
N TYR A 433 25.95 0.49 20.47
CA TYR A 433 24.71 1.24 20.67
C TYR A 433 24.54 2.31 19.56
N LEU A 434 23.30 2.59 19.14
CA LEU A 434 23.02 3.69 18.23
C LEU A 434 23.14 5.03 18.95
N ASN A 435 24.17 5.83 18.63
CA ASN A 435 24.31 7.18 19.16
C ASN A 435 23.30 8.12 18.48
N MET A 436 22.17 8.36 19.14
CA MET A 436 21.08 9.19 18.63
C MET A 436 21.39 10.69 18.56
N ASP A 437 22.47 11.18 19.18
CA ASP A 437 22.82 12.61 19.13
C ASP A 437 23.83 12.96 18.02
N THR A 438 24.63 12.00 17.54
CA THR A 438 25.67 12.28 16.51
C THR A 438 25.53 11.48 15.22
N THR A 439 24.89 10.30 15.24
CA THR A 439 24.77 9.46 14.04
C THR A 439 23.97 10.20 12.97
N PHE A 440 24.55 10.35 11.77
CA PHE A 440 24.01 11.14 10.66
C PHE A 440 23.63 12.60 11.01
N GLY A 441 24.29 13.19 12.03
CA GLY A 441 23.97 14.53 12.53
C GLY A 441 22.86 14.57 13.58
N GLY A 442 22.57 13.43 14.22
CA GLY A 442 21.53 13.29 15.25
C GLY A 442 20.21 12.78 14.66
N LEU A 443 19.59 11.80 15.33
CA LEU A 443 18.40 11.08 14.90
C LEU A 443 17.25 11.27 15.88
N THR A 444 16.08 11.63 15.38
CA THR A 444 14.83 11.78 16.16
C THR A 444 13.79 10.78 15.68
N ALA A 445 13.14 10.05 16.59
CA ALA A 445 12.10 9.10 16.22
C ALA A 445 10.83 9.84 15.80
N VAL A 446 10.37 9.60 14.56
CA VAL A 446 9.23 10.30 13.96
C VAL A 446 7.97 9.45 13.87
N GLY A 447 8.08 8.12 13.90
CA GLY A 447 6.94 7.22 13.81
C GLY A 447 7.31 5.73 13.87
N LYS A 448 6.33 4.87 14.14
CA LYS A 448 6.49 3.41 14.02
C LYS A 448 6.45 3.02 12.54
N GLY A 449 6.93 1.85 12.18
CA GLY A 449 6.79 1.34 10.82
C GLY A 449 7.08 -0.16 10.73
N GLY A 450 7.13 -0.64 9.48
CA GLY A 450 7.25 -2.06 9.18
C GLY A 450 5.88 -2.74 9.16
N GLY A 451 5.66 -3.58 8.14
CA GLY A 451 4.42 -4.32 7.99
C GLY A 451 4.29 -5.48 8.99
N ARG A 452 3.40 -6.41 8.66
CA ARG A 452 2.79 -7.44 9.54
C ARG A 452 3.74 -8.48 10.21
N GLN A 453 5.06 -8.29 10.25
CA GLN A 453 6.02 -9.20 10.90
C GLN A 453 7.19 -8.51 11.66
N THR A 454 7.63 -7.32 11.25
CA THR A 454 8.91 -6.73 11.66
C THR A 454 8.71 -5.44 12.45
N THR A 455 9.08 -5.44 13.73
CA THR A 455 8.99 -4.25 14.59
C THR A 455 10.01 -3.21 14.13
N SER A 456 9.55 -2.08 13.56
CA SER A 456 10.46 -1.08 12.99
C SER A 456 10.14 0.35 13.46
N LEU A 457 11.16 1.20 13.55
CA LEU A 457 11.04 2.60 13.96
C LEU A 457 11.65 3.52 12.89
N LYS A 458 10.93 4.56 12.52
CA LYS A 458 11.36 5.58 11.55
C LYS A 458 12.09 6.69 12.30
N PHE A 459 13.24 7.07 11.77
CA PHE A 459 14.01 8.22 12.24
C PHE A 459 14.11 9.27 11.14
N SER A 460 14.10 10.54 11.53
CA SER A 460 14.57 11.64 10.69
C SER A 460 15.79 12.26 11.37
N SER A 461 16.77 12.66 10.55
CA SER A 461 18.00 13.31 11.00
C SER A 461 17.92 14.83 10.87
N GLU A 462 18.83 15.56 11.52
CA GLU A 462 18.79 17.04 11.53
C GLU A 462 18.96 17.68 10.13
N ASN A 463 19.47 16.95 9.13
CA ASN A 463 19.52 17.39 7.73
C ASN A 463 18.30 16.97 6.89
N GLY A 464 17.32 16.28 7.49
CA GLY A 464 16.07 15.83 6.86
C GLY A 464 16.06 14.41 6.29
N MET A 465 17.21 13.72 6.21
CA MET A 465 17.28 12.34 5.69
C MET A 465 16.46 11.38 6.57
N GLU A 466 15.73 10.45 5.94
CA GLU A 466 14.93 9.42 6.62
C GLU A 466 15.66 8.07 6.71
N TYR A 467 15.56 7.44 7.88
CA TYR A 467 16.14 6.14 8.18
C TYR A 467 15.08 5.23 8.81
N VAL A 468 15.28 3.91 8.72
CA VAL A 468 14.45 2.90 9.39
C VAL A 468 15.33 1.94 10.17
N PHE A 469 15.00 1.75 11.44
CA PHE A 469 15.58 0.69 12.27
C PHE A 469 14.60 -0.48 12.31
N ARG A 470 15.04 -1.68 11.92
CA ARG A 470 14.25 -2.92 11.90
C ARG A 470 14.79 -3.88 12.94
N SER A 471 13.94 -4.49 13.77
CA SER A 471 14.38 -5.54 14.70
C SER A 471 14.99 -6.73 13.95
N VAL A 472 16.09 -7.30 14.50
CA VAL A 472 16.66 -8.57 13.99
C VAL A 472 15.68 -9.71 14.26
N ASP A 473 15.12 -9.74 15.46
CA ASP A 473 14.00 -10.63 15.78
C ASP A 473 12.72 -10.22 15.05
N LYS A 474 11.90 -11.20 14.69
CA LYS A 474 10.60 -11.02 14.06
C LYS A 474 9.51 -11.74 14.81
N ASP A 475 8.30 -11.17 14.73
CA ASP A 475 7.08 -11.81 15.22
C ASP A 475 6.13 -12.06 14.04
N PRO A 476 6.29 -13.18 13.31
CA PRO A 476 5.40 -13.55 12.22
C PRO A 476 3.99 -13.90 12.71
N SER A 477 3.72 -14.02 14.03
CA SER A 477 2.35 -14.23 14.51
C SER A 477 1.44 -13.06 14.19
N LYS A 478 1.97 -11.83 14.10
CA LYS A 478 1.24 -10.63 13.65
C LYS A 478 0.65 -10.80 12.24
N ALA A 479 1.27 -11.60 11.37
CA ALA A 479 0.76 -11.87 10.03
C ALA A 479 -0.47 -12.79 10.03
N LEU A 480 -0.64 -13.66 11.04
CA LEU A 480 -1.80 -14.53 11.17
C LEU A 480 -3.11 -13.74 11.36
N GLY A 481 -4.22 -14.37 10.97
CA GLY A 481 -5.56 -13.97 11.39
C GLY A 481 -5.69 -14.00 12.92
N TYR A 482 -6.53 -13.14 13.47
CA TYR A 482 -6.62 -12.88 14.91
C TYR A 482 -6.89 -14.16 15.72
N GLU A 483 -7.69 -15.06 15.17
CA GLU A 483 -8.13 -16.34 15.71
C GLU A 483 -6.98 -17.36 15.87
N LEU A 484 -5.86 -17.15 15.17
CA LEU A 484 -4.69 -18.03 15.18
C LEU A 484 -3.53 -17.46 16.00
N ARG A 485 -3.60 -16.20 16.44
CA ARG A 485 -2.58 -15.58 17.31
C ARG A 485 -2.68 -16.13 18.73
N GLY A 486 -1.53 -16.44 19.35
CA GLY A 486 -1.50 -17.08 20.67
C GLY A 486 -1.89 -18.58 20.65
N THR A 487 -1.90 -19.21 19.47
CA THR A 487 -2.09 -20.67 19.32
C THR A 487 -0.76 -21.37 19.01
N ILE A 488 -0.75 -22.71 19.05
CA ILE A 488 0.39 -23.53 18.60
C ILE A 488 0.85 -23.23 17.16
N VAL A 489 -0.04 -22.70 16.30
CA VAL A 489 0.32 -22.24 14.93
C VAL A 489 1.22 -21.01 15.00
N SER A 490 0.96 -20.08 15.93
CA SER A 490 1.81 -18.91 16.14
C SER A 490 3.16 -19.26 16.78
N GLU A 491 3.19 -20.22 17.71
CA GLU A 491 4.44 -20.74 18.29
C GLU A 491 5.31 -21.44 17.22
N PHE A 492 4.68 -22.24 16.36
CA PHE A 492 5.35 -22.89 15.23
C PHE A 492 5.94 -21.85 14.26
N LEU A 493 5.16 -20.87 13.79
CA LEU A 493 5.68 -19.84 12.87
C LEU A 493 6.79 -18.99 13.52
N LYS A 494 6.65 -18.62 14.79
CA LYS A 494 7.70 -17.89 15.52
C LYS A 494 8.99 -18.70 15.60
N ASP A 495 8.93 -20.00 15.91
CA ASP A 495 10.09 -20.91 15.89
C ASP A 495 10.71 -21.06 14.48
N GLN A 496 9.88 -21.16 13.45
CA GLN A 496 10.31 -21.30 12.05
C GLN A 496 10.92 -20.00 11.47
N THR A 497 10.85 -18.86 12.16
CA THR A 497 11.71 -17.69 11.90
C THR A 497 13.18 -18.08 11.86
N THR A 498 13.59 -19.09 12.64
CA THR A 498 15.00 -19.51 12.72
C THR A 498 15.55 -20.15 11.44
N THR A 499 14.69 -20.44 10.45
CA THR A 499 15.07 -20.78 9.06
C THR A 499 15.82 -19.64 8.35
N GLN A 500 15.56 -18.39 8.73
CA GLN A 500 16.23 -17.18 8.25
C GLN A 500 17.60 -17.02 8.92
N GLN A 501 18.59 -16.49 8.19
CA GLN A 501 19.90 -16.17 8.76
C GLN A 501 19.85 -14.72 9.29
N PRO A 502 20.00 -14.47 10.61
CA PRO A 502 19.67 -13.19 11.24
C PRO A 502 20.54 -11.99 10.81
N TYR A 503 21.65 -12.25 10.13
CA TYR A 503 22.60 -11.25 9.63
C TYR A 503 22.81 -11.35 8.10
N GLY A 504 22.03 -12.19 7.41
CA GLY A 504 22.20 -12.51 5.99
C GLY A 504 22.13 -11.28 5.08
N ALA A 505 21.28 -10.30 5.43
CA ALA A 505 21.16 -9.03 4.72
C ALA A 505 22.51 -8.28 4.60
N MET A 506 23.37 -8.33 5.62
CA MET A 506 24.69 -7.68 5.61
C MET A 506 25.65 -8.35 4.61
N THR A 507 25.54 -9.68 4.44
CA THR A 507 26.29 -10.43 3.42
C THR A 507 25.79 -10.07 2.02
N VAL A 508 24.46 -10.06 1.81
CA VAL A 508 23.87 -9.74 0.50
C VAL A 508 24.15 -8.29 0.09
N SER A 509 24.18 -7.35 1.03
CA SER A 509 24.55 -5.95 0.79
C SER A 509 25.91 -5.83 0.11
N TYR A 510 26.96 -6.42 0.69
CA TYR A 510 28.31 -6.38 0.10
C TYR A 510 28.43 -7.12 -1.24
N LEU A 511 27.54 -8.09 -1.51
CA LEU A 511 27.46 -8.73 -2.83
C LEU A 511 26.78 -7.83 -3.86
N MET A 512 25.79 -7.01 -3.47
CA MET A 512 25.13 -6.03 -4.35
C MET A 512 26.09 -4.90 -4.79
N ASP A 513 26.92 -4.39 -3.87
CA ASP A 513 28.03 -3.45 -4.17
C ASP A 513 28.91 -3.97 -5.32
N LYS A 514 29.30 -5.25 -5.24
CA LYS A 514 30.22 -5.93 -6.18
C LYS A 514 29.64 -6.17 -7.57
N VAL A 515 28.31 -6.09 -7.73
CA VAL A 515 27.62 -6.23 -9.03
C VAL A 515 26.90 -4.95 -9.45
N HIS A 516 27.19 -3.85 -8.75
CA HIS A 516 26.73 -2.48 -9.02
C HIS A 516 25.21 -2.34 -9.11
N LEU A 517 24.49 -2.99 -8.18
CA LEU A 517 23.05 -2.81 -7.99
C LEU A 517 22.79 -1.68 -6.98
N LEU A 518 21.67 -0.97 -7.11
CA LEU A 518 21.25 0.04 -6.13
C LEU A 518 20.60 -0.62 -4.89
N HIS A 519 21.02 -0.26 -3.68
CA HIS A 519 20.41 -0.75 -2.44
C HIS A 519 20.64 0.20 -1.26
N ALA A 520 19.87 -0.01 -0.19
CA ALA A 520 20.25 0.48 1.14
C ALA A 520 21.27 -0.47 1.78
N THR A 521 22.17 0.05 2.61
CA THR A 521 23.11 -0.78 3.40
C THR A 521 22.60 -0.91 4.84
N PRO A 522 22.45 -2.13 5.39
CA PRO A 522 22.07 -2.34 6.78
C PRO A 522 23.29 -2.33 7.72
N GLU A 523 23.23 -1.51 8.76
CA GLU A 523 24.22 -1.48 9.85
C GLU A 523 23.59 -1.93 11.18
N LEU A 524 24.33 -2.69 11.99
CA LEU A 524 23.80 -3.44 13.12
C LEU A 524 24.02 -2.71 14.46
N TYR A 525 22.93 -2.40 15.18
CA TYR A 525 22.96 -1.61 16.43
C TYR A 525 22.01 -2.17 17.51
N VAL A 526 22.27 -1.84 18.78
CA VAL A 526 21.25 -1.82 19.85
C VAL A 526 20.76 -0.40 20.05
N LEU A 527 19.45 -0.20 20.13
CA LEU A 527 18.83 1.10 20.33
C LEU A 527 18.76 1.45 21.83
N PRO A 528 19.50 2.43 22.36
CA PRO A 528 19.49 2.76 23.80
C PRO A 528 18.17 3.41 24.25
N GLU A 529 17.96 3.51 25.56
CA GLU A 529 16.95 4.41 26.12
C GLU A 529 17.38 5.87 25.90
N HIS A 530 16.51 6.71 25.32
CA HIS A 530 16.92 8.05 24.90
C HIS A 530 15.76 9.07 24.85
N PRO A 531 15.96 10.35 25.24
CA PRO A 531 14.92 11.38 25.13
C PRO A 531 14.38 11.55 23.70
N ARG A 532 15.24 11.43 22.67
CA ARG A 532 14.84 11.52 21.25
C ARG A 532 13.94 10.36 20.75
N LEU A 533 13.68 9.33 21.56
CA LEU A 533 12.65 8.31 21.31
C LEU A 533 11.26 8.71 21.83
N GLY A 534 11.16 9.65 22.77
CA GLY A 534 9.87 10.07 23.37
C GLY A 534 9.03 8.88 23.87
N ILE A 535 7.78 8.77 23.40
CA ILE A 535 6.87 7.67 23.74
C ILE A 535 7.35 6.29 23.27
N PHE A 536 8.24 6.23 22.28
CA PHE A 536 8.71 4.96 21.72
C PHE A 536 9.70 4.24 22.64
N ASN A 537 10.25 4.91 23.68
CA ASN A 537 11.08 4.26 24.71
C ASN A 537 10.42 3.01 25.32
N ALA A 538 9.10 2.99 25.49
CA ALA A 538 8.39 1.87 26.10
C ALA A 538 8.42 0.58 25.24
N ASP A 539 8.42 0.72 23.91
CA ASP A 539 8.35 -0.40 22.97
C ASP A 539 9.70 -0.73 22.29
N TYR A 540 10.64 0.21 22.26
CA TYR A 540 11.85 0.13 21.41
C TYR A 540 13.20 0.24 22.16
N LYS A 541 13.23 0.56 23.46
CA LYS A 541 14.51 0.65 24.17
C LYS A 541 15.17 -0.72 24.36
N ASN A 542 16.49 -0.76 24.20
CA ASN A 542 17.31 -1.97 24.14
C ASN A 542 16.94 -2.95 23.01
N LEU A 543 16.13 -2.53 22.02
CA LEU A 543 15.81 -3.36 20.87
C LEU A 543 17.06 -3.55 20.00
N PHE A 544 17.30 -4.79 19.57
CA PHE A 544 18.43 -5.16 18.70
C PHE A 544 17.98 -5.23 17.25
N GLY A 545 18.68 -4.53 16.35
CA GLY A 545 18.17 -4.25 15.01
C GLY A 545 19.20 -3.73 14.01
N MET A 546 18.78 -3.64 12.76
CA MET A 546 19.54 -3.04 11.67
C MET A 546 18.98 -1.65 11.34
N LEU A 547 19.85 -0.65 11.23
CA LEU A 547 19.54 0.68 10.71
C LEU A 547 19.83 0.71 9.20
N GLU A 548 18.85 1.14 8.42
CA GLU A 548 18.92 1.29 6.95
C GLU A 548 18.48 2.70 6.55
N VAL A 549 19.04 3.24 5.47
CA VAL A 549 18.51 4.45 4.80
C VAL A 549 17.15 4.12 4.18
N ARG A 550 16.13 4.97 4.36
CA ARG A 550 14.77 4.72 3.84
C ARG A 550 14.60 5.24 2.41
N PRO A 551 14.58 4.40 1.34
CA PRO A 551 14.39 4.86 -0.05
C PRO A 551 13.08 5.64 -0.20
N THR A 552 13.21 6.96 -0.38
CA THR A 552 12.16 7.99 -0.41
C THR A 552 12.71 9.23 -1.14
N ASP A 553 11.86 10.23 -1.41
CA ASP A 553 12.27 11.44 -2.12
C ASP A 553 13.03 12.49 -1.30
N LYS A 554 13.01 12.41 0.03
CA LYS A 554 13.53 13.46 0.93
C LYS A 554 15.04 13.34 1.20
N MET A 555 15.83 13.03 0.18
CA MET A 555 17.22 12.59 0.36
C MET A 555 18.24 13.13 -0.64
N ASP A 556 19.51 13.06 -0.25
CA ASP A 556 20.70 13.18 -1.09
C ASP A 556 20.79 11.98 -2.06
N LYS A 557 20.06 12.08 -3.17
CA LYS A 557 19.93 11.01 -4.19
C LYS A 557 21.22 10.77 -4.97
N GLU A 558 22.14 11.74 -5.02
CA GLU A 558 23.41 11.64 -5.78
C GLU A 558 24.24 10.42 -5.37
N LYS A 559 24.34 10.15 -4.06
CA LYS A 559 25.25 9.14 -3.51
C LYS A 559 24.67 7.73 -3.41
N ILE A 560 23.37 7.62 -3.14
CA ILE A 560 22.75 6.34 -2.74
C ILE A 560 21.92 5.72 -3.87
N PHE A 561 21.24 6.54 -4.68
CA PHE A 561 20.39 6.09 -5.78
C PHE A 561 20.86 6.68 -7.12
N ALA A 562 22.18 6.85 -7.25
CA ALA A 562 22.89 7.28 -8.46
C ALA A 562 22.35 8.57 -9.13
N GLY A 563 21.79 9.49 -8.36
CA GLY A 563 21.26 10.76 -8.87
C GLY A 563 19.85 10.68 -9.47
N ALA A 564 19.04 9.70 -9.06
CA ALA A 564 17.63 9.59 -9.48
C ALA A 564 16.84 10.89 -9.26
N ASP A 565 15.89 11.18 -10.14
CA ASP A 565 14.91 12.25 -9.95
C ASP A 565 14.02 11.96 -8.74
N HIS A 566 13.53 10.71 -8.64
CA HIS A 566 12.60 10.27 -7.59
C HIS A 566 12.59 8.75 -7.38
N ILE A 567 11.94 8.31 -6.29
CA ILE A 567 11.95 6.90 -5.82
C ILE A 567 10.53 6.34 -5.72
N GLU A 568 10.14 5.52 -6.69
CA GLU A 568 8.79 4.98 -6.82
C GLU A 568 8.57 3.64 -6.09
N LYS A 569 7.30 3.38 -5.73
CA LYS A 569 6.82 2.03 -5.36
C LYS A 569 6.47 1.24 -6.64
N SER A 570 6.49 -0.09 -6.57
CA SER A 570 6.34 -0.94 -7.77
C SER A 570 5.06 -0.70 -8.56
N PHE A 571 3.90 -0.56 -7.90
CA PHE A 571 2.66 -0.26 -8.62
C PHE A 571 2.62 1.17 -9.19
N LYS A 572 3.23 2.20 -8.57
CA LYS A 572 3.38 3.53 -9.21
C LYS A 572 4.23 3.48 -10.46
N MET A 573 5.27 2.65 -10.45
CA MET A 573 6.06 2.37 -11.64
C MET A 573 5.22 1.61 -12.69
N PHE A 574 4.37 0.67 -12.30
CA PHE A 574 3.43 0.00 -13.22
C PHE A 574 2.38 0.97 -13.80
N ASP A 575 1.79 1.85 -12.99
CA ASP A 575 0.87 2.91 -13.43
C ASP A 575 1.51 3.70 -14.59
N LYS A 576 2.74 4.19 -14.38
CA LYS A 576 3.53 4.89 -15.41
C LYS A 576 3.89 4.04 -16.63
N LEU A 577 4.05 2.73 -16.50
CA LEU A 577 4.24 1.83 -17.65
C LEU A 577 2.94 1.59 -18.43
N TYR A 578 1.77 1.73 -17.80
CA TYR A 578 0.48 1.70 -18.49
C TYR A 578 0.07 3.08 -19.04
N ASP A 579 0.62 4.18 -18.53
CA ASP A 579 0.21 5.54 -18.93
C ASP A 579 1.06 6.17 -20.04
N ASP A 580 2.30 5.71 -20.28
CA ASP A 580 3.17 6.22 -21.35
C ASP A 580 4.16 5.14 -21.85
N PRO A 581 4.08 4.71 -23.13
CA PRO A 581 4.91 3.63 -23.68
C PRO A 581 6.38 4.00 -23.88
N SER A 582 6.75 5.27 -23.70
CA SER A 582 8.15 5.70 -23.68
C SER A 582 8.84 5.39 -22.35
N ASN A 583 8.09 5.13 -21.27
CA ASN A 583 8.62 4.71 -19.97
C ASN A 583 9.19 3.27 -20.02
N LYS A 584 10.37 3.06 -19.41
CA LYS A 584 11.09 1.77 -19.48
C LYS A 584 11.76 1.41 -18.16
N VAL A 585 11.89 0.11 -17.90
CA VAL A 585 12.73 -0.42 -16.80
C VAL A 585 14.10 -0.78 -17.36
N ASP A 586 15.17 -0.62 -16.58
CA ASP A 586 16.46 -1.25 -16.89
C ASP A 586 16.34 -2.78 -16.71
N ARG A 587 16.00 -3.45 -17.81
CA ARG A 587 15.77 -4.89 -17.86
C ARG A 587 17.06 -5.68 -17.66
N GLU A 588 18.24 -5.14 -17.97
CA GLU A 588 19.52 -5.84 -17.74
C GLU A 588 19.96 -5.77 -16.28
N GLU A 589 19.82 -4.60 -15.63
CA GLU A 589 20.05 -4.46 -14.18
C GLU A 589 19.03 -5.27 -13.38
N PHE A 590 17.76 -5.28 -13.81
CA PHE A 590 16.72 -6.14 -13.21
C PHE A 590 17.09 -7.62 -13.33
N ALA A 591 17.52 -8.10 -14.50
CA ALA A 591 17.99 -9.47 -14.67
C ALA A 591 19.18 -9.79 -13.75
N ARG A 592 20.13 -8.86 -13.58
CA ARG A 592 21.26 -9.03 -12.65
C ARG A 592 20.79 -9.12 -11.20
N ALA A 593 19.84 -8.30 -10.77
CA ALA A 593 19.24 -8.39 -9.44
C ALA A 593 18.55 -9.76 -9.23
N ARG A 594 17.71 -10.20 -10.16
CA ARG A 594 17.01 -11.50 -10.06
C ARG A 594 17.95 -12.70 -10.14
N MET A 595 19.09 -12.60 -10.83
CA MET A 595 20.14 -13.63 -10.80
C MET A 595 20.96 -13.62 -9.50
N LEU A 596 21.14 -12.48 -8.84
CA LEU A 596 21.69 -12.41 -7.48
C LEU A 596 20.75 -13.11 -6.49
N ASP A 597 19.45 -12.79 -6.53
CA ASP A 597 18.42 -13.39 -5.67
C ASP A 597 18.42 -14.92 -5.77
N LEU A 598 18.46 -15.44 -7.01
CA LEU A 598 18.58 -16.86 -7.31
C LEU A 598 19.89 -17.46 -6.76
N TRP A 599 21.01 -16.76 -6.89
CA TRP A 599 22.30 -17.21 -6.40
C TRP A 599 22.35 -17.30 -4.86
N VAL A 600 21.82 -16.32 -4.14
CA VAL A 600 21.81 -16.31 -2.66
C VAL A 600 20.64 -17.09 -2.02
N GLY A 601 19.65 -17.52 -2.82
CA GLY A 601 18.52 -18.32 -2.34
C GLY A 601 17.40 -17.51 -1.67
N ASP A 602 17.19 -16.27 -2.13
CA ASP A 602 16.21 -15.33 -1.59
C ASP A 602 14.83 -15.55 -2.24
N TRP A 603 14.04 -16.46 -1.66
CA TRP A 603 12.80 -17.00 -2.25
C TRP A 603 11.54 -16.14 -2.06
N SER A 604 11.56 -15.19 -1.12
CA SER A 604 10.35 -14.47 -0.70
C SER A 604 9.98 -13.28 -1.58
N LYS A 605 10.72 -13.03 -2.67
CA LYS A 605 10.63 -11.78 -3.45
C LYS A 605 9.23 -11.54 -4.01
N HIS A 606 8.56 -10.50 -3.52
CA HIS A 606 7.34 -9.92 -4.07
C HIS A 606 7.57 -8.44 -4.43
N GLU A 607 6.55 -7.79 -4.99
CA GLU A 607 6.65 -6.49 -5.64
C GLU A 607 7.05 -5.36 -4.68
N ASP A 608 6.60 -5.38 -3.42
CA ASP A 608 6.95 -4.35 -2.44
C ASP A 608 8.37 -4.51 -1.85
N ASN A 609 9.05 -5.64 -2.13
CA ASN A 609 10.50 -5.79 -1.90
C ASN A 609 11.35 -5.00 -2.92
N TRP A 610 10.74 -4.19 -3.79
CA TRP A 610 11.41 -3.30 -4.71
C TRP A 610 10.97 -1.86 -4.48
N LYS A 611 11.90 -0.93 -4.70
CA LYS A 611 11.60 0.46 -5.07
C LYS A 611 12.30 0.73 -6.41
N TRP A 612 11.93 1.79 -7.09
CA TRP A 612 12.42 2.08 -8.44
C TRP A 612 12.99 3.48 -8.48
N ALA A 613 14.27 3.57 -8.77
CA ALA A 613 14.96 4.84 -8.97
C ALA A 613 14.60 5.35 -10.38
N GLY A 614 13.77 6.39 -10.43
CA GLY A 614 13.27 7.00 -11.65
C GLY A 614 14.21 8.09 -12.18
N PHE A 615 14.50 8.06 -13.47
CA PHE A 615 15.39 9.00 -14.18
C PHE A 615 14.69 9.54 -15.43
N LYS A 616 14.49 10.85 -15.51
CA LYS A 616 13.83 11.49 -16.65
C LYS A 616 14.77 11.58 -17.84
N THR A 617 14.31 11.13 -19.00
CA THR A 617 15.07 11.17 -20.26
C THR A 617 14.40 12.10 -21.27
N SER A 618 14.97 12.22 -22.48
CA SER A 618 14.36 12.97 -23.59
C SER A 618 13.19 12.22 -24.27
N GLY A 619 12.85 11.01 -23.85
CA GLY A 619 11.79 10.19 -24.40
C GLY A 619 11.33 9.15 -23.38
N GLY A 620 10.66 9.63 -22.33
CA GLY A 620 10.15 8.82 -21.21
C GLY A 620 11.05 8.81 -19.98
N GLU A 621 10.63 8.04 -18.98
CA GLU A 621 11.34 7.81 -17.71
C GLU A 621 11.98 6.41 -17.69
N LEU A 622 13.23 6.33 -17.20
CA LEU A 622 13.96 5.09 -16.98
C LEU A 622 13.93 4.70 -15.50
N PHE A 623 13.43 3.50 -15.19
CA PHE A 623 13.36 2.94 -13.85
C PHE A 623 14.46 1.92 -13.59
N ARG A 624 15.34 2.21 -12.63
CA ARG A 624 16.39 1.29 -12.16
C ARG A 624 15.95 0.58 -10.88
N PRO A 625 16.16 -0.75 -10.74
CA PRO A 625 15.68 -1.51 -9.60
C PRO A 625 16.47 -1.24 -8.32
N VAL A 626 15.75 -1.07 -7.20
CA VAL A 626 16.29 -0.95 -5.84
C VAL A 626 15.71 -2.08 -4.97
N PRO A 627 16.29 -3.29 -5.00
CA PRO A 627 15.84 -4.41 -4.17
C PRO A 627 16.04 -4.16 -2.66
N ARG A 628 15.10 -4.67 -1.87
CA ARG A 628 14.97 -4.58 -0.42
C ARG A 628 14.69 -5.96 0.19
N ASP A 629 14.58 -5.99 1.52
CA ASP A 629 14.16 -7.14 2.33
C ASP A 629 14.93 -8.43 1.99
N ARG A 630 16.12 -8.56 2.56
CA ARG A 630 17.07 -9.65 2.29
C ARG A 630 16.99 -10.77 3.33
N ASP A 631 15.92 -10.78 4.11
CA ASP A 631 15.84 -11.54 5.35
C ASP A 631 15.59 -13.05 5.09
N HIS A 632 15.12 -13.41 3.90
CA HIS A 632 14.97 -14.80 3.45
C HIS A 632 16.18 -15.35 2.68
N ALA A 633 17.24 -14.57 2.47
CA ALA A 633 18.47 -15.07 1.88
C ALA A 633 19.08 -16.20 2.73
N PHE A 634 19.70 -17.18 2.07
CA PHE A 634 20.31 -18.37 2.69
C PHE A 634 19.36 -19.29 3.49
N SER A 635 18.03 -19.18 3.33
CA SER A 635 17.03 -19.95 4.11
C SER A 635 17.35 -21.45 4.24
N ARG A 636 17.33 -21.98 5.47
CA ARG A 636 17.67 -23.39 5.78
C ARG A 636 16.43 -24.15 6.26
N TRP A 637 15.98 -25.13 5.47
CA TRP A 637 14.78 -25.96 5.71
C TRP A 637 15.17 -27.41 6.05
N ASP A 638 15.80 -27.62 7.21
CA ASP A 638 16.20 -28.94 7.71
C ASP A 638 15.24 -29.47 8.81
N GLY A 639 15.44 -30.72 9.25
CA GLY A 639 14.52 -31.42 10.14
C GLY A 639 13.28 -31.99 9.44
N LEU A 640 12.57 -32.90 10.09
CA LEU A 640 11.58 -33.75 9.40
C LEU A 640 10.37 -33.00 8.85
N LEU A 641 9.79 -32.06 9.60
CA LEU A 641 8.61 -31.31 9.12
C LEU A 641 8.97 -30.24 8.08
N PRO A 642 10.05 -29.43 8.25
CA PRO A 642 10.45 -28.45 7.23
C PRO A 642 10.93 -29.11 5.92
N TRP A 643 11.58 -30.27 5.98
CA TRP A 643 11.97 -31.07 4.80
C TRP A 643 10.78 -31.69 4.04
N LEU A 644 9.64 -31.88 4.72
CA LEU A 644 8.36 -32.22 4.07
C LEU A 644 7.70 -30.98 3.45
N ALA A 645 7.88 -29.80 4.05
CA ALA A 645 7.37 -28.53 3.53
C ALA A 645 8.15 -28.01 2.31
N ASP A 646 9.48 -28.24 2.24
CA ASP A 646 10.43 -27.93 1.14
C ASP A 646 10.15 -28.73 -0.17
N ARG A 647 8.88 -28.97 -0.48
CA ARG A 647 8.40 -29.77 -1.60
C ARG A 647 7.36 -28.98 -2.37
N GLU A 648 7.48 -28.97 -3.71
CA GLU A 648 6.56 -28.26 -4.60
C GLU A 648 5.07 -28.62 -4.42
N TRP A 649 4.77 -29.78 -3.81
CA TRP A 649 3.40 -30.23 -3.49
C TRP A 649 2.90 -29.81 -2.10
N ALA A 650 3.79 -29.39 -1.20
CA ALA A 650 3.49 -29.06 0.20
C ALA A 650 3.50 -27.55 0.44
N MET A 651 4.57 -26.87 0.05
CA MET A 651 4.68 -25.41 0.02
C MET A 651 5.34 -25.00 -1.30
N PRO A 652 4.57 -24.45 -2.27
CA PRO A 652 5.06 -24.23 -3.63
C PRO A 652 6.09 -23.10 -3.75
N ASN A 653 6.39 -22.40 -2.64
CA ASN A 653 7.16 -21.15 -2.60
C ASN A 653 8.30 -21.15 -1.56
N GLY A 654 8.85 -22.30 -1.20
CA GLY A 654 10.07 -22.41 -0.39
C GLY A 654 11.17 -23.19 -1.12
N GLU A 655 12.44 -22.89 -0.82
CA GLU A 655 13.61 -23.64 -1.31
C GLU A 655 14.71 -23.61 -0.25
N ASN A 656 15.28 -24.76 0.06
CA ASN A 656 16.46 -24.88 0.92
C ASN A 656 17.76 -24.39 0.25
N PHE A 657 18.48 -23.50 0.94
CA PHE A 657 19.82 -23.06 0.53
C PHE A 657 20.86 -24.17 0.68
N ASP A 658 20.98 -25.00 -0.35
CA ASP A 658 21.97 -26.06 -0.51
C ASP A 658 23.00 -25.70 -1.61
N TYR A 659 24.06 -26.52 -1.73
CA TYR A 659 25.13 -26.41 -2.73
C TYR A 659 24.63 -26.42 -4.19
N LYS A 660 23.42 -26.93 -4.43
CA LYS A 660 22.70 -26.89 -5.71
C LYS A 660 21.23 -26.58 -5.46
N ILE A 661 20.67 -25.72 -6.31
CA ILE A 661 19.23 -25.44 -6.37
C ILE A 661 18.52 -26.68 -6.92
N ARG A 662 17.39 -27.04 -6.31
CA ARG A 662 16.51 -28.16 -6.66
C ARG A 662 15.13 -27.66 -7.08
N GLY A 663 14.48 -26.85 -6.25
CA GLY A 663 13.17 -26.24 -6.48
C GLY A 663 13.27 -24.87 -7.14
N LEU A 664 13.85 -24.76 -8.34
CA LEU A 664 14.01 -23.48 -9.05
C LEU A 664 12.67 -22.74 -9.25
N LYS A 665 11.57 -23.48 -9.48
CA LYS A 665 10.22 -22.91 -9.57
C LYS A 665 9.78 -22.30 -8.25
N SER A 666 10.05 -22.98 -7.13
CA SER A 666 9.66 -22.54 -5.78
C SER A 666 10.49 -21.36 -5.28
N LEU A 667 11.79 -21.36 -5.55
CA LEU A 667 12.71 -20.24 -5.31
C LEU A 667 12.26 -18.94 -6.02
N MET A 668 11.64 -19.06 -7.19
CA MET A 668 11.21 -17.91 -7.99
C MET A 668 9.68 -17.72 -7.98
N TRP A 669 8.96 -18.41 -7.09
CA TRP A 669 7.49 -18.50 -7.14
C TRP A 669 6.79 -17.15 -6.93
N GLN A 670 7.22 -16.38 -5.92
CA GLN A 670 6.49 -15.18 -5.51
C GLN A 670 6.61 -14.05 -6.56
N ALA A 671 7.80 -13.84 -7.09
CA ALA A 671 8.08 -12.76 -8.05
C ALA A 671 7.54 -13.00 -9.46
N ARG A 672 6.95 -14.17 -9.75
CA ARG A 672 6.50 -14.59 -11.09
C ARG A 672 5.67 -13.54 -11.84
N HIS A 673 4.89 -12.71 -11.15
CA HIS A 673 4.07 -11.66 -11.77
C HIS A 673 4.92 -10.46 -12.24
N LEU A 674 5.74 -9.91 -11.33
CA LEU A 674 6.75 -8.89 -11.65
C LEU A 674 7.72 -9.36 -12.75
N ASP A 675 8.26 -10.57 -12.60
CA ASP A 675 9.25 -11.14 -13.52
C ASP A 675 8.67 -11.31 -14.94
N ARG A 676 7.40 -11.76 -15.06
CA ARG A 676 6.73 -11.89 -16.35
C ARG A 676 6.42 -10.54 -17.00
N PHE A 677 5.98 -9.55 -16.22
CA PHE A 677 5.63 -8.23 -16.73
C PHE A 677 6.87 -7.44 -17.17
N VAL A 678 7.86 -7.28 -16.28
CA VAL A 678 9.04 -6.43 -16.50
C VAL A 678 10.02 -7.04 -17.50
N ALA A 679 10.27 -8.36 -17.42
CA ALA A 679 11.31 -9.04 -18.22
C ALA A 679 10.78 -9.73 -19.49
N SER A 680 9.55 -9.44 -19.92
CA SER A 680 8.90 -10.00 -21.13
C SER A 680 9.72 -9.84 -22.42
N GLU A 681 10.57 -8.81 -22.52
CA GLU A 681 11.44 -8.55 -23.67
C GLU A 681 12.77 -9.34 -23.64
N LEU A 682 13.20 -9.83 -22.47
CA LEU A 682 14.54 -10.39 -22.32
C LEU A 682 14.73 -11.73 -23.04
N THR A 683 15.79 -11.80 -23.82
CA THR A 683 16.25 -13.04 -24.47
C THR A 683 16.99 -13.96 -23.49
N LYS A 684 17.07 -15.25 -23.84
CA LYS A 684 17.88 -16.25 -23.15
C LYS A 684 19.35 -15.83 -22.99
N ALA A 685 19.89 -15.15 -24.01
CA ALA A 685 21.25 -14.65 -24.02
C ALA A 685 21.46 -13.56 -22.95
N GLN A 686 20.50 -12.65 -22.73
CA GLN A 686 20.58 -11.61 -21.71
C GLN A 686 20.46 -12.16 -20.29
N TRP A 687 19.58 -13.15 -20.05
CA TRP A 687 19.54 -13.85 -18.76
C TRP A 687 20.86 -14.57 -18.45
N ILE A 688 21.45 -15.26 -19.43
CA ILE A 688 22.76 -15.91 -19.28
C ILE A 688 23.90 -14.87 -19.13
N LYS A 689 23.79 -13.70 -19.78
CA LYS A 689 24.71 -12.57 -19.63
C LYS A 689 24.70 -12.03 -18.19
N ALA A 690 23.52 -11.73 -17.64
CA ALA A 690 23.36 -11.26 -16.26
C ALA A 690 23.94 -12.24 -15.23
N ALA A 691 23.71 -13.55 -15.42
CA ALA A 691 24.34 -14.60 -14.62
C ALA A 691 25.88 -14.59 -14.70
N LYS A 692 26.44 -14.37 -15.90
CA LYS A 692 27.89 -14.28 -16.13
C LYS A 692 28.50 -12.98 -15.63
N GLU A 693 27.77 -11.87 -15.61
CA GLU A 693 28.22 -10.61 -15.00
C GLU A 693 28.50 -10.80 -13.50
N ILE A 694 27.62 -11.50 -12.79
CA ILE A 694 27.84 -11.90 -11.39
C ILE A 694 29.04 -12.86 -11.27
N GLN A 695 29.09 -13.90 -12.10
CA GLN A 695 30.17 -14.90 -12.10
C GLN A 695 31.56 -14.30 -12.36
N ASN A 696 31.66 -13.25 -13.18
CA ASN A 696 32.92 -12.59 -13.53
C ASN A 696 33.33 -11.50 -12.53
N SER A 697 32.38 -10.88 -11.82
CA SER A 697 32.64 -9.74 -10.92
C SER A 697 32.98 -10.15 -9.48
N ILE A 698 32.76 -11.40 -9.11
CA ILE A 698 32.87 -11.90 -7.73
C ILE A 698 33.93 -13.01 -7.64
N THR A 699 34.97 -12.79 -6.83
CA THR A 699 35.96 -13.83 -6.51
C THR A 699 35.58 -14.62 -5.24
N PRO A 700 36.19 -15.80 -5.01
CA PRO A 700 36.06 -16.51 -3.72
C PRO A 700 36.45 -15.65 -2.50
N ALA A 701 37.38 -14.70 -2.67
CA ALA A 701 37.78 -13.78 -1.61
C ALA A 701 36.73 -12.68 -1.35
N ASP A 702 35.96 -12.27 -2.36
CA ASP A 702 34.81 -11.37 -2.18
C ASP A 702 33.66 -12.09 -1.45
N ILE A 703 33.45 -13.37 -1.74
CA ILE A 703 32.48 -14.22 -1.03
C ILE A 703 32.87 -14.37 0.45
N GLU A 704 34.14 -14.60 0.78
CA GLU A 704 34.57 -14.63 2.18
C GLU A 704 34.38 -13.27 2.87
N GLN A 705 34.76 -12.17 2.21
CA GLN A 705 34.58 -10.81 2.73
C GLN A 705 33.10 -10.44 2.93
N ALA A 706 32.21 -10.90 2.05
CA ALA A 706 30.76 -10.71 2.19
C ALA A 706 30.25 -11.38 3.47
N VAL A 707 30.61 -12.65 3.66
CA VAL A 707 30.20 -13.45 4.82
C VAL A 707 30.78 -12.87 6.12
N ARG A 708 31.98 -12.26 6.07
CA ARG A 708 32.59 -11.48 7.16
C ARG A 708 31.98 -10.09 7.40
N LYS A 709 30.86 -9.75 6.76
CA LYS A 709 30.01 -8.62 7.17
C LYS A 709 29.02 -8.98 8.28
N MET A 710 28.75 -10.26 8.49
CA MET A 710 28.12 -10.73 9.73
C MET A 710 29.10 -10.58 10.91
N PRO A 711 28.63 -10.51 12.16
CA PRO A 711 29.52 -10.50 13.33
C PRO A 711 30.50 -11.69 13.33
N GLU A 712 31.76 -11.47 13.71
CA GLU A 712 32.82 -12.49 13.59
C GLU A 712 32.52 -13.76 14.41
N GLU A 713 31.74 -13.64 15.50
CA GLU A 713 31.27 -14.78 16.30
C GLU A 713 30.36 -15.76 15.51
N ILE A 714 29.77 -15.29 14.40
CA ILE A 714 28.86 -16.02 13.51
C ILE A 714 29.60 -16.68 12.33
N TYR A 715 30.72 -16.11 11.90
CA TYR A 715 31.52 -16.61 10.76
C TYR A 715 31.91 -18.09 10.94
N GLU A 716 32.33 -18.46 12.15
CA GLU A 716 32.69 -19.84 12.54
C GLU A 716 31.49 -20.77 12.79
N LYS A 717 30.25 -20.27 12.81
CA LYS A 717 29.04 -21.10 13.06
C LYS A 717 28.40 -21.55 11.76
N ASP A 718 28.08 -20.58 10.91
CA ASP A 718 27.29 -20.77 9.69
C ASP A 718 27.95 -20.09 8.47
N GLY A 719 28.77 -19.04 8.69
CA GLY A 719 29.38 -18.28 7.61
C GLY A 719 30.24 -19.12 6.66
N LYS A 720 31.13 -19.97 7.18
CA LYS A 720 31.94 -20.88 6.35
C LYS A 720 31.11 -21.80 5.45
N GLU A 721 29.96 -22.29 5.92
CA GLU A 721 29.07 -23.12 5.11
C GLU A 721 28.38 -22.30 4.01
N ILE A 722 27.95 -21.07 4.33
CA ILE A 722 27.35 -20.14 3.38
C ILE A 722 28.36 -19.77 2.27
N ALA A 723 29.61 -19.47 2.64
CA ALA A 723 30.68 -19.20 1.68
C ALA A 723 30.95 -20.39 0.74
N LEU A 724 30.99 -21.63 1.26
CA LEU A 724 31.18 -22.84 0.45
C LEU A 724 30.01 -23.08 -0.52
N LYS A 725 28.76 -22.86 -0.07
CA LYS A 725 27.56 -22.96 -0.94
C LYS A 725 27.52 -21.89 -2.01
N LEU A 726 27.86 -20.64 -1.70
CA LEU A 726 27.96 -19.54 -2.67
C LEU A 726 29.01 -19.84 -3.76
N ASN A 727 30.20 -20.30 -3.36
CA ASN A 727 31.26 -20.72 -4.28
C ASN A 727 30.85 -21.90 -5.18
N ALA A 728 30.02 -22.83 -4.71
CA ALA A 728 29.47 -23.89 -5.55
C ALA A 728 28.43 -23.34 -6.54
N ARG A 729 27.42 -22.62 -6.03
CA ARG A 729 26.27 -22.12 -6.81
C ARG A 729 26.65 -21.13 -7.91
N ILE A 730 27.71 -20.33 -7.75
CA ILE A 730 28.11 -19.32 -8.75
C ILE A 730 28.54 -19.94 -10.08
N ASN A 731 29.03 -21.19 -10.07
CA ASN A 731 29.46 -21.90 -11.27
C ASN A 731 28.28 -22.46 -12.09
N ASP A 732 27.23 -22.94 -11.40
CA ASP A 732 25.99 -23.41 -12.03
C ASP A 732 25.01 -22.24 -12.35
N LEU A 733 25.31 -21.01 -11.94
CA LEU A 733 24.43 -19.84 -12.10
C LEU A 733 23.98 -19.58 -13.56
N PRO A 734 24.83 -19.68 -14.60
CA PRO A 734 24.39 -19.56 -16.00
C PRO A 734 23.47 -20.70 -16.48
N LEU A 735 23.56 -21.90 -15.87
CA LEU A 735 22.65 -23.01 -16.15
C LEU A 735 21.27 -22.71 -15.54
N TYR A 736 21.22 -22.24 -14.30
CA TYR A 736 19.96 -21.87 -13.65
C TYR A 736 19.27 -20.68 -14.36
N ALA A 737 20.03 -19.68 -14.84
CA ALA A 737 19.51 -18.60 -15.67
C ALA A 737 18.82 -19.12 -16.94
N ALA A 738 19.46 -20.06 -17.64
CA ALA A 738 18.91 -20.68 -18.85
C ALA A 738 17.66 -21.54 -18.57
N GLN A 739 17.59 -22.20 -17.42
CA GLN A 739 16.40 -22.95 -16.97
C GLN A 739 15.26 -22.01 -16.60
N TYR A 740 15.55 -20.94 -15.84
CA TYR A 740 14.55 -19.97 -15.39
C TYR A 740 13.93 -19.20 -16.55
N TYR A 741 14.73 -18.78 -17.54
CA TYR A 741 14.22 -18.22 -18.79
C TYR A 741 13.18 -19.12 -19.47
N ASN A 742 13.37 -20.45 -19.48
CA ASN A 742 12.40 -21.35 -20.11
C ASN A 742 11.04 -21.31 -19.41
N LEU A 743 10.99 -21.10 -18.08
CA LEU A 743 9.76 -20.97 -17.30
C LEU A 743 9.03 -19.64 -17.61
N LEU A 744 9.76 -18.58 -17.93
CA LEU A 744 9.18 -17.31 -18.37
C LEU A 744 8.75 -17.34 -19.84
N ALA A 745 9.47 -18.08 -20.69
CA ALA A 745 9.30 -18.05 -22.15
C ALA A 745 8.17 -18.96 -22.68
N GLU A 746 7.62 -19.90 -21.91
CA GLU A 746 6.60 -20.84 -22.42
C GLU A 746 5.30 -20.12 -22.84
N GLU A 747 4.79 -19.23 -21.99
CA GLU A 747 3.62 -18.38 -22.26
C GLU A 747 4.03 -16.93 -22.04
N VAL A 748 4.13 -16.11 -23.09
CA VAL A 748 4.60 -14.72 -22.95
C VAL A 748 3.47 -13.73 -23.17
N GLU A 749 3.42 -12.73 -22.32
CA GLU A 749 2.44 -11.64 -22.34
C GLU A 749 3.18 -10.37 -22.79
N ILE A 750 2.69 -9.77 -23.87
CA ILE A 750 3.13 -8.49 -24.42
C ILE A 750 1.98 -7.53 -24.15
N VAL A 751 2.22 -6.55 -23.28
CA VAL A 751 1.22 -5.61 -22.80
C VAL A 751 1.55 -4.25 -23.41
N GLY A 752 0.55 -3.60 -24.00
CA GLY A 752 0.63 -2.21 -24.41
C GLY A 752 0.34 -1.24 -23.26
N THR A 753 -0.12 -0.05 -23.62
CA THR A 753 -0.45 1.02 -22.67
C THR A 753 -1.89 1.53 -22.86
N ASN A 754 -2.24 2.61 -22.18
CA ASN A 754 -3.52 3.30 -22.32
C ASN A 754 -3.53 4.29 -23.53
N GLU A 755 -2.39 4.45 -24.22
CA GLU A 755 -2.17 5.23 -25.44
C GLU A 755 -2.12 4.35 -26.70
N ASP A 756 -2.01 4.95 -27.89
CA ASP A 756 -2.20 4.26 -29.17
C ASP A 756 -0.96 3.54 -29.74
N GLU A 757 -1.06 2.22 -29.94
CA GLU A 757 0.04 1.36 -30.38
C GLU A 757 -0.22 0.54 -31.65
N TYR A 758 0.88 0.18 -32.31
CA TYR A 758 0.90 -0.65 -33.51
C TYR A 758 1.69 -1.93 -33.24
N PHE A 759 0.97 -3.01 -33.00
CA PHE A 759 1.51 -4.35 -32.76
C PHE A 759 1.75 -5.07 -34.08
N HIS A 760 3.01 -5.23 -34.47
CA HIS A 760 3.42 -5.90 -35.70
C HIS A 760 4.00 -7.30 -35.43
N LEU A 761 3.45 -8.32 -36.09
CA LEU A 761 3.82 -9.73 -35.92
C LEU A 761 4.19 -10.38 -37.25
N GLU A 762 5.46 -10.74 -37.42
CA GLU A 762 5.97 -11.45 -38.61
C GLU A 762 6.13 -12.95 -38.31
N ARG A 763 5.29 -13.81 -38.90
CA ARG A 763 5.43 -15.28 -38.84
C ARG A 763 6.47 -15.76 -39.86
N LYS A 764 7.61 -16.24 -39.37
CA LYS A 764 8.76 -16.65 -40.20
C LYS A 764 8.65 -18.12 -40.68
N PRO A 765 9.31 -18.51 -41.78
CA PRO A 765 9.16 -19.85 -42.38
C PRO A 765 9.51 -21.04 -41.47
N ASP A 766 10.43 -20.85 -40.52
CA ASP A 766 10.83 -21.84 -39.51
C ASP A 766 9.79 -22.04 -38.38
N GLY A 767 8.84 -21.11 -38.29
CA GLY A 767 7.80 -21.04 -37.29
C GLY A 767 8.10 -20.12 -36.11
N SER A 768 9.23 -19.40 -36.12
CA SER A 768 9.47 -18.28 -35.21
C SER A 768 8.53 -17.10 -35.49
N VAL A 769 8.32 -16.24 -34.50
CA VAL A 769 7.49 -15.03 -34.61
C VAL A 769 8.29 -13.84 -34.09
N LEU A 770 8.51 -12.85 -34.93
CA LEU A 770 9.03 -11.54 -34.49
C LEU A 770 7.84 -10.67 -34.10
N VAL A 771 7.83 -10.18 -32.86
CA VAL A 771 6.89 -9.16 -32.38
C VAL A 771 7.64 -7.85 -32.25
N THR A 772 7.08 -6.77 -32.80
CA THR A 772 7.55 -5.40 -32.60
C THR A 772 6.36 -4.49 -32.30
N VAL A 773 6.47 -3.62 -31.31
CA VAL A 773 5.44 -2.62 -30.95
C VAL A 773 6.00 -1.21 -31.19
N TYR A 774 5.22 -0.40 -31.90
CA TYR A 774 5.57 0.98 -32.27
C TYR A 774 4.48 1.96 -31.82
N GLU A 775 4.81 3.26 -31.76
CA GLU A 775 3.80 4.33 -31.67
C GLU A 775 2.88 4.30 -32.90
N TYR A 776 1.56 4.40 -32.70
CA TYR A 776 0.60 4.48 -33.79
C TYR A 776 0.26 5.92 -34.18
N ILE A 777 0.64 6.34 -35.39
CA ILE A 777 0.31 7.67 -35.91
C ILE A 777 -1.13 7.66 -36.45
N LYS A 778 -2.14 7.78 -35.58
CA LYS A 778 -3.58 7.82 -35.93
C LYS A 778 -3.91 8.64 -37.19
N LYS A 779 -3.31 9.83 -37.33
CA LYS A 779 -3.54 10.74 -38.47
C LYS A 779 -3.08 10.20 -39.84
N LEU A 780 -2.11 9.28 -39.83
CA LEU A 780 -1.54 8.65 -41.02
C LEU A 780 -1.92 7.16 -41.16
N GLN A 781 -2.53 6.57 -40.12
CA GLN A 781 -2.89 5.15 -40.02
C GLN A 781 -1.68 4.22 -40.29
N GLN A 782 -0.53 4.56 -39.72
CA GLN A 782 0.74 3.82 -39.86
C GLN A 782 1.59 3.91 -38.57
N PRO A 783 2.54 2.99 -38.32
CA PRO A 783 3.46 3.06 -37.20
C PRO A 783 4.56 4.12 -37.40
N ASP A 784 5.01 4.77 -36.32
CA ASP A 784 6.32 5.44 -36.30
C ASP A 784 7.44 4.41 -36.12
N LYS A 785 8.06 4.01 -37.22
CA LYS A 785 9.18 3.05 -37.20
C LYS A 785 10.47 3.59 -36.56
N THR A 786 10.50 4.85 -36.11
CA THR A 786 11.61 5.40 -35.30
C THR A 786 11.39 5.21 -33.80
N LYS A 787 10.15 4.96 -33.36
CA LYS A 787 9.78 4.73 -31.96
C LYS A 787 9.40 3.27 -31.74
N VAL A 788 10.35 2.48 -31.24
CA VAL A 788 10.12 1.08 -30.85
C VAL A 788 9.98 0.99 -29.33
N PHE A 789 8.84 0.49 -28.87
CA PHE A 789 8.55 0.31 -27.44
C PHE A 789 8.96 -1.09 -26.96
N TYR A 790 8.72 -2.10 -27.79
CA TYR A 790 9.05 -3.51 -27.54
C TYR A 790 9.54 -4.21 -28.82
N GLN A 791 10.58 -5.03 -28.74
CA GLN A 791 10.94 -5.96 -29.84
C GLN A 791 11.53 -7.28 -29.35
N ARG A 792 10.92 -8.42 -29.75
CA ARG A 792 11.44 -9.77 -29.45
C ARG A 792 11.12 -10.80 -30.54
N LEU A 793 12.10 -11.65 -30.84
CA LEU A 793 11.94 -12.86 -31.64
C LEU A 793 11.67 -14.06 -30.72
N PHE A 794 10.59 -14.79 -30.98
CA PHE A 794 10.16 -15.97 -30.23
C PHE A 794 10.31 -17.25 -31.06
N PHE A 795 10.72 -18.34 -30.42
CA PHE A 795 10.99 -19.62 -31.09
C PHE A 795 10.00 -20.72 -30.66
N PRO A 796 9.45 -21.53 -31.57
CA PRO A 796 8.38 -22.50 -31.29
C PRO A 796 8.83 -23.76 -30.53
N ASN A 797 10.09 -23.80 -30.09
CA ASN A 797 10.66 -24.80 -29.17
C ASN A 797 10.90 -24.24 -27.76
N GLU A 798 10.68 -22.93 -27.55
CA GLU A 798 10.77 -22.25 -26.25
C GLU A 798 9.42 -21.67 -25.83
N THR A 799 8.66 -21.12 -26.79
CA THR A 799 7.39 -20.43 -26.57
C THR A 799 6.24 -21.18 -27.23
N ARG A 800 5.24 -21.51 -26.41
CA ARG A 800 3.99 -22.19 -26.79
C ARG A 800 2.92 -21.18 -27.21
N GLU A 801 2.86 -20.04 -26.53
CA GLU A 801 1.77 -19.07 -26.63
C GLU A 801 2.27 -17.63 -26.42
N LEU A 802 1.79 -16.71 -27.26
CA LEU A 802 1.91 -15.26 -27.13
C LEU A 802 0.53 -14.68 -26.84
N ARG A 803 0.43 -13.77 -25.87
CA ARG A 803 -0.78 -12.99 -25.57
C ARG A 803 -0.44 -11.51 -25.73
N LEU A 804 -1.23 -10.81 -26.52
CA LEU A 804 -1.11 -9.37 -26.73
C LEU A 804 -2.33 -8.68 -26.12
N PHE A 805 -2.11 -7.60 -25.38
CA PHE A 805 -3.15 -6.80 -24.71
C PHE A 805 -2.99 -5.34 -25.11
N GLY A 806 -4.05 -4.72 -25.65
CA GLY A 806 -4.08 -3.30 -26.01
C GLY A 806 -4.56 -2.35 -24.91
N LEU A 807 -5.18 -2.90 -23.85
CA LEU A 807 -5.71 -2.16 -22.70
C LEU A 807 -6.78 -1.13 -23.09
N ASN A 808 -6.41 0.11 -23.47
CA ASN A 808 -7.34 1.21 -23.68
C ASN A 808 -7.01 2.13 -24.89
N GLY A 809 -5.85 1.96 -25.56
CA GLY A 809 -5.54 2.65 -26.82
C GLY A 809 -6.48 2.25 -27.99
N GLU A 810 -6.47 2.96 -29.12
CA GLU A 810 -7.17 2.50 -30.35
C GLU A 810 -6.22 1.72 -31.27
N ASP A 811 -5.90 0.49 -30.86
CA ASP A 811 -4.72 -0.22 -31.34
C ASP A 811 -4.83 -0.85 -32.72
N GLN A 812 -3.68 -1.08 -33.35
CA GLN A 812 -3.56 -1.80 -34.61
C GLN A 812 -2.75 -3.10 -34.43
N PHE A 813 -3.41 -4.25 -34.50
CA PHE A 813 -2.78 -5.57 -34.49
C PHE A 813 -2.62 -6.08 -35.93
N VAL A 814 -1.39 -6.14 -36.44
CA VAL A 814 -1.07 -6.56 -37.81
C VAL A 814 -0.20 -7.80 -37.81
N ILE A 815 -0.72 -8.88 -38.38
CA ILE A 815 -0.12 -10.21 -38.42
C ILE A 815 0.08 -10.63 -39.87
N GLU A 816 1.32 -10.96 -40.23
CA GLU A 816 1.71 -11.33 -41.59
C GLU A 816 2.72 -12.49 -41.63
N GLY A 817 3.20 -12.84 -42.83
CA GLY A 817 4.17 -13.91 -43.05
C GLY A 817 3.55 -15.28 -43.32
N THR A 818 4.40 -16.30 -43.53
CA THR A 818 3.96 -17.64 -43.92
C THR A 818 4.87 -18.72 -43.33
N ALA A 819 4.27 -19.70 -42.66
CA ALA A 819 5.02 -20.70 -41.90
C ALA A 819 4.49 -22.15 -42.07
N GLY A 820 5.38 -23.13 -41.91
CA GLY A 820 4.99 -24.56 -41.90
C GLY A 820 4.33 -25.02 -40.60
N LYS A 821 4.57 -24.27 -39.52
CA LYS A 821 4.03 -24.36 -38.15
C LYS A 821 4.28 -22.98 -37.52
N SER A 822 3.57 -22.57 -36.48
CA SER A 822 3.85 -21.28 -35.81
C SER A 822 3.40 -21.30 -34.36
N ILE A 823 3.78 -20.27 -33.61
CA ILE A 823 3.38 -20.07 -32.21
C ILE A 823 1.91 -19.63 -32.15
N LEU A 824 1.18 -20.06 -31.13
CA LEU A 824 -0.20 -19.60 -30.90
C LEU A 824 -0.18 -18.13 -30.46
N VAL A 825 -0.92 -17.29 -31.18
CA VAL A 825 -1.12 -15.87 -30.86
C VAL A 825 -2.54 -15.68 -30.31
N ARG A 826 -2.68 -15.00 -29.19
CA ARG A 826 -3.95 -14.41 -28.73
C ARG A 826 -3.86 -12.90 -28.77
N ILE A 827 -4.89 -12.25 -29.28
CA ILE A 827 -5.09 -10.81 -29.22
C ILE A 827 -6.27 -10.57 -28.30
N ILE A 828 -6.06 -9.83 -27.23
CA ILE A 828 -7.07 -9.32 -26.33
C ILE A 828 -7.08 -7.82 -26.62
N SER A 829 -8.14 -7.32 -27.25
CA SER A 829 -8.26 -5.91 -27.66
C SER A 829 -8.12 -4.97 -26.44
N GLY A 830 -9.25 -4.68 -25.77
CA GLY A 830 -9.28 -3.83 -24.60
C GLY A 830 -10.63 -3.14 -24.45
N GLY A 831 -10.59 -1.89 -23.99
CA GLY A 831 -11.70 -0.94 -24.06
C GLY A 831 -11.72 -0.06 -25.32
N GLY A 832 -10.65 -0.10 -26.13
CA GLY A 832 -10.41 0.73 -27.30
C GLY A 832 -11.25 0.41 -28.56
N ASN A 833 -11.09 1.22 -29.59
CA ASN A 833 -11.70 1.00 -30.93
C ASN A 833 -10.69 0.36 -31.90
N ASP A 834 -10.15 -0.77 -31.48
CA ASP A 834 -9.00 -1.44 -32.11
C ASP A 834 -9.28 -1.94 -33.53
N ARG A 835 -8.23 -2.39 -34.20
CA ARG A 835 -8.30 -3.10 -35.48
C ARG A 835 -7.36 -4.29 -35.49
N VAL A 836 -7.82 -5.38 -36.10
CA VAL A 836 -7.01 -6.60 -36.27
C VAL A 836 -6.97 -7.00 -37.74
N MET A 837 -5.77 -7.10 -38.31
CA MET A 837 -5.53 -7.51 -39.69
C MET A 837 -4.58 -8.71 -39.70
N ASP A 838 -5.11 -9.91 -39.94
CA ASP A 838 -4.34 -11.15 -40.04
C ASP A 838 -4.29 -11.64 -41.49
N THR A 839 -3.20 -11.28 -42.17
CA THR A 839 -2.89 -11.72 -43.54
C THR A 839 -1.99 -12.96 -43.57
N SER A 840 -1.64 -13.51 -42.41
CA SER A 840 -0.67 -14.60 -42.30
C SER A 840 -1.23 -15.95 -42.74
N SER A 841 -0.34 -16.92 -42.99
CA SER A 841 -0.71 -18.29 -43.35
C SER A 841 0.13 -19.34 -42.63
N VAL A 842 -0.50 -20.37 -42.05
CA VAL A 842 0.19 -21.46 -41.35
C VAL A 842 -0.37 -22.81 -41.79
N LYS A 843 0.50 -23.74 -42.20
CA LYS A 843 0.04 -25.05 -42.71
C LYS A 843 -0.64 -25.90 -41.62
N GLY A 844 -1.97 -25.98 -41.64
CA GLY A 844 -2.70 -26.88 -40.76
C GLY A 844 -4.23 -26.76 -40.83
N ARG A 845 -4.91 -27.39 -39.86
CA ARG A 845 -6.34 -27.21 -39.57
C ARG A 845 -6.60 -26.43 -38.26
N LYS A 846 -5.55 -26.19 -37.46
CA LYS A 846 -5.62 -25.35 -36.26
C LYS A 846 -5.42 -23.89 -36.67
N ARG A 847 -6.27 -23.02 -36.16
CA ARG A 847 -6.11 -21.56 -36.22
C ARG A 847 -5.03 -21.13 -35.24
N ASN A 848 -4.13 -20.24 -35.65
CA ASN A 848 -2.95 -19.84 -34.88
C ASN A 848 -3.01 -18.39 -34.39
N THR A 849 -4.07 -17.65 -34.75
CA THR A 849 -4.41 -16.33 -34.19
C THR A 849 -5.80 -16.42 -33.57
N LEU A 850 -5.98 -16.02 -32.32
CA LEU A 850 -7.25 -16.07 -31.59
C LEU A 850 -7.60 -14.68 -31.07
N ILE A 851 -8.75 -14.14 -31.48
CA ILE A 851 -9.16 -12.76 -31.19
C ILE A 851 -10.21 -12.77 -30.08
N TYR A 852 -9.92 -12.05 -29.00
CA TYR A 852 -10.76 -11.89 -27.81
C TYR A 852 -11.24 -10.44 -27.76
N GLU A 853 -12.45 -10.25 -28.25
CA GLU A 853 -13.06 -8.95 -28.49
C GLU A 853 -14.52 -9.00 -28.03
N LYS A 854 -14.93 -7.96 -27.29
CA LYS A 854 -16.18 -7.84 -26.55
C LYS A 854 -17.24 -7.10 -27.37
N GLU A 855 -16.86 -6.05 -28.10
CA GLU A 855 -17.78 -5.28 -28.95
C GLU A 855 -17.54 -5.58 -30.45
N LYS A 856 -18.46 -5.13 -31.31
CA LYS A 856 -18.41 -5.44 -32.77
C LYS A 856 -18.04 -4.22 -33.64
N SER A 857 -17.63 -3.13 -33.02
CA SER A 857 -17.18 -1.89 -33.69
C SER A 857 -15.90 -2.11 -34.49
N THR A 858 -14.98 -2.90 -33.93
CA THR A 858 -13.66 -3.31 -34.44
C THR A 858 -13.70 -3.72 -35.92
N PRO A 859 -13.15 -2.91 -36.85
CA PRO A 859 -12.86 -3.34 -38.21
C PRO A 859 -11.79 -4.43 -38.19
N VAL A 860 -12.13 -5.63 -38.68
CA VAL A 860 -11.24 -6.79 -38.62
C VAL A 860 -11.18 -7.51 -39.96
N GLU A 861 -9.98 -7.59 -40.52
CA GLU A 861 -9.66 -8.37 -41.72
C GLU A 861 -8.97 -9.68 -41.31
N VAL A 862 -9.77 -10.70 -40.98
CA VAL A 862 -9.25 -12.04 -40.71
C VAL A 862 -9.09 -12.83 -42.02
N GLY A 863 -7.87 -13.21 -42.35
CA GLY A 863 -7.58 -14.24 -43.33
C GLY A 863 -7.96 -15.65 -42.85
N SER A 864 -7.31 -16.68 -43.39
CA SER A 864 -7.61 -18.06 -43.01
C SER A 864 -7.02 -18.51 -41.65
N GLU A 865 -6.14 -17.74 -41.01
CA GLU A 865 -5.46 -18.17 -39.77
C GLU A 865 -6.12 -17.76 -38.45
N GLY A 866 -6.97 -16.74 -38.47
CA GLY A 866 -7.62 -16.23 -37.27
C GLY A 866 -8.95 -16.89 -36.92
N ALA A 867 -9.34 -16.77 -35.65
CA ALA A 867 -10.67 -17.09 -35.17
C ALA A 867 -11.10 -16.16 -34.03
N TRP A 868 -12.36 -15.71 -34.08
CA TRP A 868 -13.01 -14.98 -33.00
C TRP A 868 -13.41 -15.93 -31.86
N ILE A 869 -13.00 -15.62 -30.63
CA ILE A 869 -13.34 -16.39 -29.44
C ILE A 869 -14.32 -15.61 -28.58
N LYS A 870 -15.40 -16.28 -28.16
CA LYS A 870 -16.41 -15.73 -27.25
C LYS A 870 -16.43 -16.53 -25.95
N PRO A 871 -15.59 -16.19 -24.97
CA PRO A 871 -15.63 -16.78 -23.63
C PRO A 871 -17.01 -16.58 -22.98
N LYS A 872 -17.36 -17.46 -22.03
CA LYS A 872 -18.56 -17.32 -21.18
C LYS A 872 -18.35 -16.36 -20.00
N ASP A 873 -17.11 -15.98 -19.75
CA ASP A 873 -16.64 -15.20 -18.60
C ASP A 873 -15.88 -13.98 -19.15
N ASN A 874 -16.28 -12.78 -18.72
CA ASN A 874 -15.75 -11.54 -19.28
C ASN A 874 -14.28 -11.28 -18.93
N ARG A 875 -13.73 -11.94 -17.90
CA ARG A 875 -12.33 -11.78 -17.48
C ARG A 875 -11.32 -12.18 -18.56
N PHE A 876 -11.75 -12.97 -19.55
CA PHE A 876 -10.94 -13.32 -20.71
C PHE A 876 -10.82 -12.21 -21.78
N TYR A 877 -11.50 -11.07 -21.61
CA TYR A 877 -11.33 -9.86 -22.43
C TYR A 877 -10.50 -8.77 -21.71
N GLN A 878 -9.92 -9.07 -20.54
CA GLN A 878 -9.24 -8.08 -19.69
C GLN A 878 -7.82 -8.54 -19.36
N TYR A 879 -6.93 -7.59 -19.07
CA TYR A 879 -5.59 -7.90 -18.57
C TYR A 879 -5.61 -8.02 -17.04
N ASP A 880 -5.06 -9.12 -16.52
CA ASP A 880 -4.85 -9.34 -15.09
C ASP A 880 -3.44 -9.90 -14.88
N ARG A 881 -2.55 -9.02 -14.42
CA ARG A 881 -1.14 -9.28 -14.12
C ARG A 881 -0.94 -10.35 -13.04
N ALA A 882 -1.93 -10.54 -12.14
CA ALA A 882 -1.92 -11.52 -11.05
C ALA A 882 -2.50 -12.89 -11.45
N ASN A 883 -3.04 -13.04 -12.66
CA ASN A 883 -3.72 -14.27 -13.11
C ASN A 883 -2.77 -15.47 -13.29
N PHE A 884 -1.48 -15.24 -13.56
CA PHE A 884 -0.54 -16.32 -13.89
C PHE A 884 -0.28 -17.29 -12.73
N LYS A 885 -0.52 -18.58 -12.99
CA LYS A 885 -0.29 -19.69 -12.06
C LYS A 885 0.55 -20.77 -12.75
N TYR A 886 1.58 -21.26 -12.06
CA TYR A 886 2.27 -22.47 -12.49
C TYR A 886 1.37 -23.69 -12.32
N ASN A 887 1.56 -24.70 -13.16
CA ASN A 887 1.03 -26.04 -12.90
C ASN A 887 1.63 -26.61 -11.61
N THR A 888 0.77 -27.04 -10.68
CA THR A 888 1.16 -27.65 -9.39
C THR A 888 0.66 -29.09 -9.28
N TYR A 889 1.02 -29.77 -8.20
CA TYR A 889 0.54 -31.12 -7.88
C TYR A 889 -0.90 -31.15 -7.32
N LEU A 890 -1.46 -29.98 -6.98
CA LEU A 890 -2.83 -29.80 -6.54
C LEU A 890 -3.62 -29.01 -7.61
N PRO A 891 -4.91 -29.36 -7.85
CA PRO A 891 -5.74 -28.77 -8.90
C PRO A 891 -6.31 -27.38 -8.56
#